data_AF-A0A0W0G9J0-F1
#
_entry.id   AF-A0A0W0G9J0-F1
#
_cell.length_a   1.000
_cell.length_b   1.000
_cell.length_c   1.000
_cell.angle_alpha   90.00
_cell.angle_beta   90.00
_cell.angle_gamma   90.00
#
_symmetry.space_group_name_H-M   'P 1'
#
loop_
_entity.id
_entity.type
_entity.pdbx_description
1 polymer ?
#
loop_
_entity_poly.entity_id
_entity_poly.type
_entity_poly.pdbx_seq_one_letter_code
_entity_poly.pdbx_strand_id
1 'polypeptide(L)'
;MFTNARGVNIHGGHFNNIGRDQINYTTEPLQLLWQLIHDVGAGYNSETRYPPPQCHPKTRQDVLNLLLDWIHDDSPHSIMWLYGPAGAGKSAIAQTIAETAHDQNMLAASFFFWREDPKRNNPRYIFLSLAHDLAHSIPELREYIEQAIRANPRILQASLEDQFEKLILEPCRSLSRERRHRGVLVIDGLDECDKGQTQQRVLYIFAKALLEVMPFRILICSRPEPAIRDAFNTDGFRAYLCRVALDDSSSSFWDIEIFLKSEFERIRTSPRYQHIPFPFPWPTPGVIYELAQKASGQFIYAKTVVKFVDNEYFNPCKQLEDILHPKIDLDPESNSPFHDLDMLYHQILSSSPRRSELWNVMQVLLSTALPDARILYERTPRTIEDLLLLQEGDVLSILCGMHSVLHIGGPNDTIRILHASFGDFLRDSSRSGCFFVGNDEDLHGFLAYRYLRVIDHRSQVSGEVIPWELFDVFKRAWMNWGYHCSKSNLNDDVLDALRAVIRQNSSSMKALGSYITGCFRGDEDRYRMAHMTKTFLHQAGLTLRRLRANPSDRYTDIIQRFSDCRKGFLFQADQPVSGSLNHVIDRLSYYLISDRMMSVPPRLSGKVISIGNDYSCTRAEEATSLSFLPCSESTFCNVYHIQLSVAMIKRAGVEMRNAESWNFSSTLSKVLELCDPCPKLLDLLPLVITGIHGYRLRDDLLEWLQSSPPEYKSQTLPLIEQIRQYRGQNVLRDFVVMGRNRIGHGGSDNKPI
;
A
#
# COMPACT_ATOMS: atom_id res chain seq x y z
N MET A 1 -7.50 -8.96 -56.59
CA MET A 1 -8.38 -7.76 -56.73
C MET A 1 -8.66 -7.38 -58.18
N PHE A 2 -7.86 -7.77 -59.19
CA PHE A 2 -8.21 -7.52 -60.59
C PHE A 2 -7.90 -8.74 -61.47
N THR A 3 -8.88 -9.61 -61.69
CA THR A 3 -8.78 -10.71 -62.66
C THR A 3 -9.45 -10.25 -63.95
N ASN A 4 -8.75 -10.36 -65.09
CA ASN A 4 -9.18 -9.95 -66.44
C ASN A 4 -9.36 -8.43 -66.70
N ALA A 5 -8.83 -7.54 -65.86
CA ALA A 5 -8.81 -6.11 -66.19
C ALA A 5 -7.71 -5.80 -67.24
N ARG A 6 -8.02 -4.95 -68.23
CA ARG A 6 -7.04 -4.39 -69.19
C ARG A 6 -7.18 -2.87 -69.22
N GLY A 7 -6.06 -2.15 -69.25
CA GLY A 7 -6.02 -0.68 -69.34
C GLY A 7 -6.16 0.07 -68.01
N VAL A 8 -5.87 -0.56 -66.87
CA VAL A 8 -5.94 0.10 -65.56
C VAL A 8 -4.61 0.80 -65.27
N ASN A 9 -4.66 2.13 -65.10
CA ASN A 9 -3.51 2.94 -64.69
C ASN A 9 -3.80 3.53 -63.31
N ILE A 10 -3.01 3.17 -62.30
CA ILE A 10 -3.16 3.65 -60.93
C ILE A 10 -1.88 4.39 -60.54
N HIS A 11 -2.02 5.65 -60.12
CA HIS A 11 -0.91 6.47 -59.63
C HIS A 11 -1.10 6.77 -58.14
N GLY A 12 -0.02 6.64 -57.36
CA GLY A 12 0.05 7.12 -55.96
C GLY A 12 -0.37 6.15 -54.84
N GLY A 13 -0.49 4.84 -55.09
CA GLY A 13 -0.86 3.85 -54.06
C GLY A 13 0.31 3.00 -53.54
N HIS A 14 0.29 2.63 -52.26
CA HIS A 14 1.09 1.53 -51.70
C HIS A 14 0.23 0.26 -51.67
N PHE A 15 0.67 -0.79 -52.37
CA PHE A 15 -0.06 -2.05 -52.50
C PHE A 15 0.65 -3.15 -51.71
N ASN A 16 0.07 -3.56 -50.59
CA ASN A 16 0.55 -4.71 -49.82
C ASN A 16 -0.25 -5.95 -50.22
N ASN A 17 0.41 -6.93 -50.86
CA ASN A 17 -0.18 -8.22 -51.18
C ASN A 17 0.11 -9.19 -50.05
N ILE A 18 -0.91 -9.58 -49.28
CA ILE A 18 -0.77 -10.44 -48.10
C ILE A 18 -1.46 -11.77 -48.41
N GLY A 19 -0.68 -12.86 -48.43
CA GLY A 19 -1.16 -14.19 -48.86
C GLY A 19 -1.83 -15.05 -47.76
N ARG A 20 -2.05 -14.49 -46.56
CA ARG A 20 -2.70 -15.12 -45.38
C ARG A 20 -3.36 -14.02 -44.51
N ASP A 21 -3.79 -14.36 -43.30
CA ASP A 21 -4.40 -13.41 -42.35
C ASP A 21 -3.42 -12.29 -41.94
N GLN A 22 -3.83 -11.04 -42.12
CA GLN A 22 -3.22 -9.87 -41.50
C GLN A 22 -3.88 -9.63 -40.14
N ILE A 23 -3.22 -10.05 -39.06
CA ILE A 23 -3.64 -9.66 -37.71
C ILE A 23 -3.06 -8.27 -37.44
N ASN A 24 -3.85 -7.23 -37.69
CA ASN A 24 -3.51 -5.88 -37.27
C ASN A 24 -3.63 -5.77 -35.74
N TYR A 25 -2.49 -5.78 -35.05
CA TYR A 25 -2.41 -5.29 -33.67
C TYR A 25 -2.42 -3.75 -33.68
N THR A 26 -3.49 -3.14 -34.17
CA THR A 26 -3.70 -1.69 -33.97
C THR A 26 -4.28 -1.51 -32.59
N THR A 27 -3.46 -1.64 -31.55
CA THR A 27 -3.90 -1.16 -30.24
C THR A 27 -3.94 0.36 -30.33
N GLU A 28 -5.14 0.94 -30.24
CA GLU A 28 -5.28 2.40 -30.23
C GLU A 28 -4.47 2.97 -29.05
N PRO A 29 -3.63 3.99 -29.24
CA PRO A 29 -2.73 4.48 -28.18
C PRO A 29 -3.49 4.99 -26.95
N LEU A 30 -4.63 5.67 -27.16
CA LEU A 30 -5.50 6.07 -26.06
C LEU A 30 -6.16 4.90 -25.35
N GLN A 31 -6.42 3.79 -26.05
CA GLN A 31 -6.93 2.57 -25.41
C GLN A 31 -5.89 1.97 -24.44
N LEU A 32 -4.60 1.99 -24.81
CA LEU A 32 -3.52 1.58 -23.89
C LEU A 32 -3.45 2.47 -22.65
N LEU A 33 -3.60 3.78 -22.84
CA LEU A 33 -3.63 4.73 -21.74
C LEU A 33 -4.86 4.48 -20.84
N TRP A 34 -6.04 4.36 -21.43
CA TRP A 34 -7.30 4.07 -20.73
C TRP A 34 -7.22 2.78 -19.91
N GLN A 35 -6.67 1.70 -20.45
CA GLN A 35 -6.50 0.43 -19.73
C GLN A 35 -5.74 0.58 -18.42
N LEU A 36 -4.83 1.55 -18.30
CA LEU A 36 -4.06 1.80 -17.08
C LEU A 36 -4.77 2.70 -16.07
N ILE A 37 -5.78 3.47 -16.49
CA ILE A 37 -6.41 4.50 -15.65
C ILE A 37 -7.93 4.31 -15.44
N HIS A 38 -8.59 3.42 -16.19
CA HIS A 38 -10.04 3.26 -16.20
C HIS A 38 -10.65 2.98 -14.82
N ASP A 39 -9.87 2.38 -13.92
CA ASP A 39 -10.26 1.99 -12.58
C ASP A 39 -9.58 2.83 -11.48
N VAL A 40 -8.98 3.97 -11.86
CA VAL A 40 -8.43 4.97 -10.91
C VAL A 40 -9.54 5.85 -10.36
N GLY A 41 -10.49 6.29 -11.21
CA GLY A 41 -11.63 7.10 -10.78
C GLY A 41 -11.27 8.45 -10.12
N ALA A 42 -10.20 9.11 -10.60
CA ALA A 42 -9.74 10.39 -10.05
C ALA A 42 -10.37 11.63 -10.70
N GLY A 43 -11.10 11.48 -11.80
CA GLY A 43 -11.72 12.60 -12.52
C GLY A 43 -12.87 13.25 -11.75
N TYR A 44 -13.19 14.51 -12.10
CA TYR A 44 -14.27 15.26 -11.45
C TYR A 44 -15.64 14.56 -11.55
N ASN A 45 -15.88 13.85 -12.65
CA ASN A 45 -17.14 13.17 -13.00
C ASN A 45 -17.13 11.64 -12.72
N SER A 46 -16.20 11.15 -11.90
CA SER A 46 -16.12 9.71 -11.63
C SER A 46 -17.21 9.21 -10.67
N GLU A 47 -17.86 8.10 -11.03
CA GLU A 47 -18.88 7.43 -10.19
C GLU A 47 -18.33 6.99 -8.84
N THR A 48 -17.03 6.65 -8.76
CA THR A 48 -16.40 6.26 -7.48
C THR A 48 -16.36 7.41 -6.47
N ARG A 49 -16.65 8.63 -6.92
CA ARG A 49 -16.73 9.85 -6.10
C ARG A 49 -18.18 10.25 -5.82
N TYR A 50 -19.18 9.51 -6.28
CA TYR A 50 -20.59 9.87 -6.06
C TYR A 50 -21.05 9.60 -4.60
N PRO A 51 -21.84 10.50 -3.99
CA PRO A 51 -22.04 11.89 -4.41
C PRO A 51 -20.76 12.72 -4.19
N PRO A 52 -20.34 13.55 -5.15
CA PRO A 52 -19.10 14.29 -5.03
C PRO A 52 -19.21 15.37 -3.93
N PRO A 53 -18.08 15.74 -3.29
CA PRO A 53 -18.10 16.85 -2.35
C PRO A 53 -18.41 18.13 -3.13
N GLN A 54 -19.48 18.84 -2.78
CA GLN A 54 -19.86 20.10 -3.43
C GLN A 54 -20.11 21.19 -2.39
N CYS A 55 -19.90 22.44 -2.78
CA CYS A 55 -20.27 23.59 -1.94
C CYS A 55 -21.79 23.64 -1.79
N HIS A 56 -22.27 23.87 -0.57
CA HIS A 56 -23.70 24.08 -0.37
C HIS A 56 -24.14 25.36 -1.10
N PRO A 57 -25.34 25.41 -1.71
CA PRO A 57 -25.82 26.60 -2.38
C PRO A 57 -25.69 27.86 -1.51
N LYS A 58 -25.25 28.96 -2.13
CA LYS A 58 -25.00 30.28 -1.51
C LYS A 58 -23.89 30.32 -0.46
N THR A 59 -23.07 29.29 -0.35
CA THR A 59 -21.87 29.30 0.50
C THR A 59 -20.60 29.49 -0.34
N ARG A 60 -19.49 29.90 0.30
CA ARG A 60 -18.14 30.02 -0.29
C ARG A 60 -18.07 30.89 -1.55
N GLN A 61 -19.04 31.79 -1.74
CA GLN A 61 -19.20 32.57 -2.97
C GLN A 61 -17.97 33.44 -3.25
N ASP A 62 -17.42 34.08 -2.23
CA ASP A 62 -16.25 34.97 -2.39
C ASP A 62 -15.04 34.22 -2.96
N VAL A 63 -14.75 33.03 -2.42
CA VAL A 63 -13.63 32.19 -2.89
C VAL A 63 -13.94 31.62 -4.27
N LEU A 64 -15.18 31.15 -4.51
CA LEU A 64 -15.55 30.62 -5.83
C LEU A 64 -15.40 31.70 -6.93
N ASN A 65 -15.88 32.91 -6.66
CA ASN A 65 -15.74 34.04 -7.59
C ASN A 65 -14.26 34.39 -7.82
N LEU A 66 -13.45 34.48 -6.76
CA LEU A 66 -12.01 34.71 -6.87
C LEU A 66 -11.31 33.68 -7.77
N LEU A 67 -11.64 32.39 -7.61
CA LEU A 67 -11.05 31.32 -8.41
C LEU A 67 -11.51 31.40 -9.87
N LEU A 68 -12.79 31.69 -10.12
CA LEU A 68 -13.32 31.84 -11.47
C LEU A 68 -12.72 33.06 -12.18
N ASP A 69 -12.63 34.20 -11.50
CA ASP A 69 -11.99 35.41 -12.04
C ASP A 69 -10.53 35.12 -12.41
N TRP A 70 -9.79 34.43 -11.55
CA TRP A 70 -8.42 34.01 -11.83
C TRP A 70 -8.30 33.05 -13.02
N ILE A 71 -9.28 32.17 -13.25
CA ILE A 71 -9.29 31.27 -14.43
C ILE A 71 -9.38 32.08 -15.73
N HIS A 72 -10.14 33.18 -15.72
CA HIS A 72 -10.37 34.03 -16.89
C HIS A 72 -9.31 35.13 -17.09
N ASP A 73 -8.50 35.40 -16.07
CA ASP A 73 -7.47 36.43 -16.06
C ASP A 73 -6.37 36.16 -17.13
N ASP A 74 -5.63 37.21 -17.49
CA ASP A 74 -4.43 37.22 -18.33
C ASP A 74 -3.13 37.30 -17.50
N SER A 75 -3.22 37.34 -16.17
CA SER A 75 -2.06 37.50 -15.30
C SER A 75 -1.05 36.34 -15.44
N PRO A 76 0.25 36.61 -15.17
CA PRO A 76 1.30 35.61 -15.20
C PRO A 76 1.18 34.56 -14.09
N HIS A 77 0.25 34.71 -13.14
CA HIS A 77 0.04 33.77 -12.05
C HIS A 77 -0.66 32.51 -12.56
N SER A 78 0.07 31.59 -13.18
CA SER A 78 -0.47 30.37 -13.77
C SER A 78 -0.73 29.25 -12.76
N ILE A 79 -0.27 29.37 -11.50
CA ILE A 79 -0.62 28.44 -10.41
C ILE A 79 -1.36 29.16 -9.30
N MET A 80 -2.44 28.55 -8.83
CA MET A 80 -3.13 28.96 -7.62
C MET A 80 -3.12 27.83 -6.59
N TRP A 81 -2.63 28.13 -5.40
CA TRP A 81 -2.64 27.20 -4.27
C TRP A 81 -3.72 27.62 -3.26
N LEU A 82 -4.80 26.86 -3.22
CA LEU A 82 -5.86 26.96 -2.21
C LEU A 82 -5.53 26.01 -1.06
N TYR A 83 -5.25 26.56 0.12
CA TYR A 83 -4.83 25.76 1.27
C TYR A 83 -5.60 26.07 2.53
N GLY A 84 -5.66 25.10 3.43
CA GLY A 84 -6.39 25.22 4.70
C GLY A 84 -6.41 23.91 5.47
N PRO A 85 -6.91 23.92 6.72
CA PRO A 85 -6.95 22.73 7.57
C PRO A 85 -7.88 21.64 7.02
N ALA A 86 -7.78 20.44 7.61
CA ALA A 86 -8.70 19.35 7.31
C ALA A 86 -10.16 19.80 7.54
N GLY A 87 -11.07 19.44 6.64
CA GLY A 87 -12.49 19.75 6.83
C GLY A 87 -12.92 21.19 6.52
N ALA A 88 -12.02 22.08 6.08
CA ALA A 88 -12.36 23.45 5.69
C ALA A 88 -13.20 23.56 4.39
N GLY A 89 -13.31 22.49 3.61
CA GLY A 89 -14.12 22.44 2.37
C GLY A 89 -13.33 22.56 1.06
N LYS A 90 -11.99 22.41 1.08
CA LYS A 90 -11.13 22.47 -0.12
C LYS A 90 -11.63 21.60 -1.28
N SER A 91 -11.86 20.31 -1.05
CA SER A 91 -12.33 19.38 -2.08
C SER A 91 -13.71 19.73 -2.64
N ALA A 92 -14.57 20.35 -1.82
CA ALA A 92 -15.88 20.82 -2.27
C ALA A 92 -15.75 22.03 -3.20
N ILE A 93 -14.83 22.96 -2.88
CA ILE A 93 -14.50 24.09 -3.75
C ILE A 93 -13.87 23.58 -5.05
N ALA A 94 -12.88 22.70 -4.97
CA ALA A 94 -12.21 22.13 -6.15
C ALA A 94 -13.20 21.41 -7.09
N GLN A 95 -14.13 20.62 -6.54
CA GLN A 95 -15.17 19.98 -7.32
C GLN A 95 -16.09 21.00 -7.98
N THR A 96 -16.58 21.99 -7.23
CA THR A 96 -17.50 23.02 -7.74
C THR A 96 -16.83 23.81 -8.88
N ILE A 97 -15.54 24.13 -8.73
CA ILE A 97 -14.75 24.78 -9.79
C ILE A 97 -14.56 23.87 -10.99
N ALA A 98 -14.28 22.58 -10.80
CA ALA A 98 -14.13 21.65 -11.91
C ALA A 98 -15.43 21.52 -12.72
N GLU A 99 -16.58 21.36 -12.05
CA GLU A 99 -17.90 21.30 -12.69
C GLU A 99 -18.23 22.62 -13.41
N THR A 100 -18.06 23.76 -12.74
CA THR A 100 -18.33 25.08 -13.34
C THR A 100 -17.41 25.34 -14.55
N ALA A 101 -16.13 25.01 -14.45
CA ALA A 101 -15.19 25.14 -15.56
C ALA A 101 -15.51 24.16 -16.70
N HIS A 102 -16.03 22.97 -16.41
CA HIS A 102 -16.49 22.03 -17.43
C HIS A 102 -17.69 22.61 -18.20
N ASP A 103 -18.69 23.14 -17.50
CA ASP A 103 -19.87 23.78 -18.09
C ASP A 103 -19.49 24.98 -18.96
N GLN A 104 -18.39 25.67 -18.62
CA GLN A 104 -17.83 26.80 -19.37
C GLN A 104 -16.85 26.37 -20.48
N ASN A 105 -16.62 25.07 -20.71
CA ASN A 105 -15.62 24.52 -21.62
C ASN A 105 -14.16 24.98 -21.33
N MET A 106 -13.87 25.28 -20.08
CA MET A 106 -12.57 25.72 -19.57
C MET A 106 -11.83 24.65 -18.77
N LEU A 107 -12.48 23.56 -18.38
CA LEU A 107 -11.82 22.46 -17.68
C LEU A 107 -10.95 21.66 -18.67
N ALA A 108 -9.64 21.74 -18.52
CA ALA A 108 -8.70 20.99 -19.34
C ALA A 108 -8.54 19.55 -18.84
N ALA A 109 -8.33 19.36 -17.53
CA ALA A 109 -8.28 18.05 -16.90
C ALA A 109 -8.42 18.18 -15.38
N SER A 110 -8.68 17.05 -14.70
CA SER A 110 -8.79 17.03 -13.25
C SER A 110 -8.20 15.78 -12.62
N PHE A 111 -7.65 15.91 -11.42
CA PHE A 111 -7.20 14.77 -10.63
C PHE A 111 -7.46 15.01 -9.14
N PHE A 112 -8.33 14.21 -8.56
CA PHE A 112 -8.67 14.24 -7.14
C PHE A 112 -7.97 13.08 -6.43
N PHE A 113 -6.94 13.38 -5.66
CA PHE A 113 -6.30 12.41 -4.78
C PHE A 113 -7.29 11.91 -3.72
N TRP A 114 -7.02 10.72 -3.18
CA TRP A 114 -7.75 10.21 -2.01
C TRP A 114 -6.88 9.28 -1.20
N ARG A 115 -6.65 9.62 0.07
CA ARG A 115 -5.72 8.93 0.97
C ARG A 115 -6.07 7.46 1.14
N GLU A 116 -7.35 7.10 1.08
CA GLU A 116 -7.82 5.73 1.32
C GLU A 116 -7.86 4.84 0.08
N ASP A 117 -7.61 5.40 -1.11
CA ASP A 117 -7.59 4.63 -2.37
C ASP A 117 -6.15 4.46 -2.88
N PRO A 118 -5.70 3.21 -3.10
CA PRO A 118 -4.30 2.89 -3.45
C PRO A 118 -3.89 3.35 -4.86
N LYS A 119 -4.85 3.76 -5.71
CA LYS A 119 -4.57 4.32 -7.02
C LYS A 119 -4.62 5.84 -6.97
N ARG A 120 -5.63 6.41 -6.33
CA ARG A 120 -5.79 7.86 -6.19
C ARG A 120 -4.78 8.49 -5.24
N ASN A 121 -4.20 7.74 -4.30
CA ASN A 121 -3.08 8.22 -3.48
C ASN A 121 -1.71 8.08 -4.17
N ASN A 122 -1.66 7.45 -5.35
CA ASN A 122 -0.41 7.10 -6.02
C ASN A 122 -0.13 8.06 -7.17
N PRO A 123 1.01 8.79 -7.13
CA PRO A 123 1.34 9.79 -8.14
C PRO A 123 1.49 9.20 -9.55
N ARG A 124 1.73 7.88 -9.69
CA ARG A 124 1.93 7.23 -11.00
C ARG A 124 0.76 7.46 -11.96
N TYR A 125 -0.44 7.68 -11.44
CA TYR A 125 -1.64 7.83 -12.25
C TYR A 125 -1.96 9.29 -12.62
N ILE A 126 -1.32 10.29 -11.98
CA ILE A 126 -1.68 11.70 -12.20
C ILE A 126 -1.49 12.12 -13.65
N PHE A 127 -0.27 12.02 -14.19
CA PHE A 127 0.03 12.52 -15.53
C PHE A 127 -0.58 11.66 -16.64
N LEU A 128 -0.79 10.37 -16.39
CA LEU A 128 -1.52 9.51 -17.30
C LEU A 128 -3.00 9.92 -17.39
N SER A 129 -3.63 10.18 -16.24
CA SER A 129 -5.04 10.62 -16.20
C SER A 129 -5.19 12.01 -16.81
N LEU A 130 -4.30 12.96 -16.47
CA LEU A 130 -4.32 14.30 -17.04
C LEU A 130 -4.11 14.27 -18.57
N ALA A 131 -3.18 13.47 -19.08
CA ALA A 131 -2.97 13.32 -20.53
C ALA A 131 -4.20 12.73 -21.23
N HIS A 132 -4.87 11.76 -20.61
CA HIS A 132 -6.10 11.19 -21.14
C HIS A 132 -7.21 12.23 -21.20
N ASP A 133 -7.44 12.96 -20.11
CA ASP A 133 -8.45 14.02 -20.04
C ASP A 133 -8.16 15.12 -21.07
N LEU A 134 -6.90 15.55 -21.20
CA LEU A 134 -6.45 16.53 -22.19
C LEU A 134 -6.72 16.07 -23.63
N ALA A 135 -6.51 14.79 -23.95
CA ALA A 135 -6.80 14.25 -25.27
C ALA A 135 -8.31 14.28 -25.62
N HIS A 136 -9.18 14.32 -24.60
CA HIS A 136 -10.63 14.37 -24.78
C HIS A 136 -11.19 15.80 -24.74
N SER A 137 -10.71 16.63 -23.81
CA SER A 137 -11.13 18.01 -23.66
C SER A 137 -10.56 18.93 -24.73
N ILE A 138 -9.38 18.60 -25.27
CA ILE A 138 -8.68 19.39 -26.30
C ILE A 138 -8.32 18.46 -27.47
N PRO A 139 -9.22 18.31 -28.47
CA PRO A 139 -9.02 17.41 -29.60
C PRO A 139 -7.71 17.64 -30.38
N GLU A 140 -7.17 18.85 -30.38
CA GLU A 140 -5.91 19.18 -31.05
C GLU A 140 -4.68 18.57 -30.36
N LEU A 141 -4.76 18.27 -29.05
CA LEU A 141 -3.69 17.57 -28.34
C LEU A 141 -3.71 16.07 -28.59
N ARG A 142 -4.88 15.50 -28.94
CA ARG A 142 -5.09 14.06 -29.10
C ARG A 142 -4.06 13.42 -30.01
N GLU A 143 -3.84 14.00 -31.19
CA GLU A 143 -2.93 13.42 -32.19
C GLU A 143 -1.49 13.37 -31.66
N TYR A 144 -1.02 14.44 -31.02
CA TYR A 144 0.34 14.50 -30.48
C TYR A 144 0.54 13.52 -29.31
N ILE A 145 -0.46 13.38 -28.44
CA ILE A 145 -0.44 12.40 -27.35
C ILE A 145 -0.41 10.98 -27.90
N GLU A 146 -1.27 10.68 -28.88
CA GLU A 146 -1.28 9.38 -29.55
C GLU A 146 0.05 9.08 -30.26
N GLN A 147 0.65 10.06 -30.93
CA GLN A 147 1.97 9.93 -31.57
C GLN A 147 3.07 9.64 -30.55
N ALA A 148 3.09 10.32 -29.40
CA ALA A 148 4.05 10.07 -28.33
C ALA A 148 3.97 8.62 -27.81
N ILE A 149 2.75 8.10 -27.62
CA ILE A 149 2.51 6.72 -27.19
C ILE A 149 2.87 5.72 -28.31
N ARG A 150 2.54 5.99 -29.58
CA ARG A 150 2.91 5.14 -30.73
C ARG A 150 4.43 5.02 -30.87
N ALA A 151 5.14 6.15 -30.73
CA ALA A 151 6.59 6.20 -30.85
C ALA A 151 7.29 5.45 -29.71
N ASN A 152 6.74 5.51 -28.49
CA ASN A 152 7.29 4.80 -27.34
C ASN A 152 6.20 4.35 -26.35
N PRO A 153 5.61 3.16 -26.51
CA PRO A 153 4.58 2.67 -25.58
C PRO A 153 5.07 2.53 -24.13
N ARG A 154 6.39 2.39 -23.90
CA ARG A 154 6.96 2.33 -22.56
C ARG A 154 6.82 3.64 -21.79
N ILE A 155 6.45 4.74 -22.44
CA ILE A 155 6.18 6.03 -21.76
C ILE A 155 5.12 5.89 -20.66
N LEU A 156 4.17 4.98 -20.83
CA LEU A 156 3.12 4.67 -19.86
C LEU A 156 3.65 4.02 -18.56
N GLN A 157 4.91 3.58 -18.55
CA GLN A 157 5.61 3.01 -17.40
C GLN A 157 6.88 3.81 -17.04
N ALA A 158 7.11 4.96 -17.69
CA ALA A 158 8.28 5.78 -17.48
C ALA A 158 8.20 6.57 -16.17
N SER A 159 9.22 7.39 -15.92
CA SER A 159 9.24 8.32 -14.78
C SER A 159 8.11 9.35 -14.88
N LEU A 160 7.72 9.94 -13.75
CA LEU A 160 6.70 10.99 -13.72
C LEU A 160 7.11 12.20 -14.56
N GLU A 161 8.41 12.53 -14.54
CA GLU A 161 9.02 13.60 -15.32
C GLU A 161 8.88 13.32 -16.82
N ASP A 162 9.21 12.10 -17.27
CA ASP A 162 9.09 11.72 -18.68
C ASP A 162 7.63 11.68 -19.12
N GLN A 163 6.72 11.14 -18.29
CA GLN A 163 5.29 11.12 -18.58
C GLN A 163 4.75 12.53 -18.78
N PHE A 164 5.05 13.44 -17.85
CA PHE A 164 4.63 14.84 -17.96
C PHE A 164 5.22 15.51 -19.20
N GLU A 165 6.53 15.37 -19.42
CA GLU A 165 7.23 15.98 -20.56
C GLU A 165 6.64 15.49 -21.89
N LYS A 166 6.52 14.17 -22.08
CA LYS A 166 6.17 13.56 -23.37
C LYS A 166 4.68 13.54 -23.66
N LEU A 167 3.83 13.43 -22.65
CA LEU A 167 2.39 13.28 -22.82
C LEU A 167 1.62 14.58 -22.60
N ILE A 168 2.23 15.60 -22.02
CA ILE A 168 1.55 16.88 -21.72
C ILE A 168 2.34 18.05 -22.30
N LEU A 169 3.60 18.23 -21.89
CA LEU A 169 4.35 19.44 -22.25
C LEU A 169 4.71 19.50 -23.73
N GLU A 170 5.30 18.45 -24.30
CA GLU A 170 5.64 18.37 -25.74
C GLU A 170 4.40 18.51 -26.64
N PRO A 171 3.28 17.80 -26.41
CA PRO A 171 2.03 18.05 -27.12
C PRO A 171 1.58 19.51 -27.09
N CYS A 172 1.68 20.19 -25.95
CA CYS A 172 1.34 21.62 -25.83
C CYS A 172 2.31 22.53 -26.61
N ARG A 173 3.60 22.17 -26.72
CA ARG A 173 4.58 22.90 -27.54
C ARG A 173 4.29 22.76 -29.03
N SER A 174 3.78 21.61 -29.45
CA SER A 174 3.45 21.32 -30.85
C SER A 174 2.21 22.08 -31.35
N LEU A 175 1.39 22.62 -30.45
CA LEU A 175 0.28 23.51 -30.81
C LEU A 175 0.78 24.90 -31.22
N SER A 176 0.26 25.41 -32.33
CA SER A 176 0.49 26.80 -32.73
C SER A 176 -0.05 27.77 -31.67
N ARG A 177 0.60 28.92 -31.50
CA ARG A 177 0.21 29.93 -30.48
C ARG A 177 -1.25 30.37 -30.61
N GLU A 178 -1.79 30.41 -31.82
CA GLU A 178 -3.18 30.77 -32.13
C GLU A 178 -4.21 29.67 -31.75
N ARG A 179 -3.77 28.42 -31.60
CA ARG A 179 -4.61 27.26 -31.24
C ARG A 179 -4.46 26.84 -29.78
N ARG A 180 -3.86 27.70 -28.94
CA ARG A 180 -3.69 27.41 -27.52
C ARG A 180 -5.00 27.66 -26.79
N HIS A 181 -5.63 26.58 -26.38
CA HIS A 181 -6.79 26.61 -25.49
C HIS A 181 -6.37 27.08 -24.10
N ARG A 182 -7.11 28.06 -23.57
CA ARG A 182 -7.00 28.45 -22.17
C ARG A 182 -7.86 27.48 -21.38
N GLY A 183 -7.28 26.88 -20.36
CA GLY A 183 -8.03 25.96 -19.51
C GLY A 183 -7.37 25.78 -18.16
N VAL A 184 -8.08 25.13 -17.25
CA VAL A 184 -7.62 24.85 -15.90
C VAL A 184 -7.39 23.36 -15.69
N LEU A 185 -6.26 23.04 -15.06
CA LEU A 185 -5.96 21.74 -14.46
C LEU A 185 -6.33 21.82 -12.99
N VAL A 186 -7.28 21.01 -12.52
CA VAL A 186 -7.70 20.98 -11.12
C VAL A 186 -7.08 19.78 -10.41
N ILE A 187 -6.28 20.03 -9.37
CA ILE A 187 -5.60 18.99 -8.60
C ILE A 187 -6.00 19.16 -7.14
N ASP A 188 -6.78 18.22 -6.62
CA ASP A 188 -7.26 18.26 -5.23
C ASP A 188 -6.61 17.18 -4.38
N GLY A 189 -6.30 17.52 -3.13
CA GLY A 189 -5.80 16.58 -2.13
C GLY A 189 -4.33 16.17 -2.35
N LEU A 190 -3.46 17.06 -2.82
CA LEU A 190 -2.04 16.71 -3.01
C LEU A 190 -1.38 16.17 -1.71
N ASP A 191 -1.84 16.65 -0.54
CA ASP A 191 -1.45 16.13 0.79
C ASP A 191 -1.91 14.70 1.07
N GLU A 192 -2.85 14.18 0.29
CA GLU A 192 -3.33 12.80 0.34
C GLU A 192 -2.50 11.82 -0.52
N CYS A 193 -1.50 12.35 -1.24
CA CYS A 193 -0.50 11.57 -1.97
C CYS A 193 0.52 10.93 -1.03
N ASP A 194 0.95 9.70 -1.34
CA ASP A 194 1.87 8.94 -0.49
C ASP A 194 3.27 9.61 -0.41
N LYS A 195 3.63 10.06 0.82
CA LYS A 195 4.93 10.63 1.24
C LYS A 195 5.23 12.06 0.80
N GLY A 196 5.81 12.85 1.71
CA GLY A 196 6.19 14.25 1.47
C GLY A 196 7.16 14.48 0.30
N GLN A 197 8.13 13.58 0.09
CA GLN A 197 9.06 13.68 -1.06
C GLN A 197 8.34 13.55 -2.41
N THR A 198 7.29 12.73 -2.47
CA THR A 198 6.47 12.55 -3.66
C THR A 198 5.66 13.82 -3.96
N GLN A 199 5.06 14.42 -2.94
CA GLN A 199 4.33 15.68 -3.05
C GLN A 199 5.23 16.78 -3.64
N GLN A 200 6.46 16.90 -3.12
CA GLN A 200 7.46 17.83 -3.64
C GLN A 200 7.83 17.54 -5.09
N ARG A 201 8.08 16.26 -5.42
CA ARG A 201 8.41 15.84 -6.78
C ARG A 201 7.33 16.25 -7.79
N VAL A 202 6.05 16.04 -7.47
CA VAL A 202 4.93 16.46 -8.32
C VAL A 202 4.93 17.98 -8.52
N LEU A 203 5.12 18.76 -7.45
CA LEU A 203 5.20 20.22 -7.55
C LEU A 203 6.37 20.67 -8.43
N TYR A 204 7.57 20.13 -8.24
CA TYR A 204 8.74 20.51 -9.05
C TYR A 204 8.57 20.16 -10.53
N ILE A 205 7.84 19.10 -10.86
CA ILE A 205 7.47 18.78 -12.25
C ILE A 205 6.57 19.89 -12.82
N PHE A 206 5.56 20.34 -12.08
CA PHE A 206 4.75 21.48 -12.51
C PHE A 206 5.58 22.77 -12.60
N ALA A 207 6.51 23.03 -11.69
CA ALA A 207 7.40 24.20 -11.76
C ALA A 207 8.20 24.24 -13.05
N LYS A 208 8.71 23.09 -13.53
CA LYS A 208 9.40 22.98 -14.81
C LYS A 208 8.49 23.40 -15.97
N ALA A 209 7.20 23.09 -15.88
CA ALA A 209 6.20 23.52 -16.87
C ALA A 209 6.00 25.04 -16.91
N LEU A 210 6.18 25.74 -15.78
CA LEU A 210 6.00 27.20 -15.68
C LEU A 210 7.14 28.00 -16.32
N LEU A 211 8.34 27.39 -16.39
CA LEU A 211 9.48 27.95 -17.12
C LEU A 211 9.25 27.91 -18.64
N GLU A 212 8.22 27.20 -19.07
CA GLU A 212 7.85 27.02 -20.45
C GLU A 212 6.43 27.54 -20.68
N VAL A 213 6.11 27.99 -21.89
CA VAL A 213 4.83 28.66 -22.15
C VAL A 213 3.69 27.63 -22.26
N MET A 214 3.32 27.00 -21.14
CA MET A 214 2.15 26.12 -21.01
C MET A 214 0.86 26.96 -21.00
N PRO A 215 -0.19 26.57 -21.75
CA PRO A 215 -1.40 27.38 -21.88
C PRO A 215 -2.41 27.18 -20.73
N PHE A 216 -2.10 26.32 -19.76
CA PHE A 216 -3.03 25.97 -18.69
C PHE A 216 -2.73 26.67 -17.38
N ARG A 217 -3.80 27.04 -16.68
CA ARG A 217 -3.77 27.41 -15.27
C ARG A 217 -3.84 26.15 -14.42
N ILE A 218 -3.19 26.13 -13.26
CA ILE A 218 -3.15 24.96 -12.36
C ILE A 218 -3.69 25.35 -10.99
N LEU A 219 -4.87 24.83 -10.66
CA LEU A 219 -5.45 24.96 -9.33
C LEU A 219 -5.01 23.76 -8.49
N ILE A 220 -4.26 24.01 -7.41
CA ILE A 220 -3.83 22.99 -6.47
C ILE A 220 -4.53 23.25 -5.14
N CYS A 221 -5.29 22.26 -4.66
CA CYS A 221 -5.94 22.29 -3.36
C CYS A 221 -5.24 21.30 -2.43
N SER A 222 -4.74 21.76 -1.28
CA SER A 222 -4.07 20.87 -0.32
C SER A 222 -4.04 21.42 1.11
N ARG A 223 -3.65 20.61 2.08
CA ARG A 223 -3.16 21.10 3.38
C ARG A 223 -1.79 21.77 3.22
N PRO A 224 -1.43 22.73 4.10
CA PRO A 224 -0.10 23.32 4.14
C PRO A 224 0.93 22.41 4.83
N GLU A 225 1.02 21.14 4.41
CA GLU A 225 2.03 20.22 4.93
C GLU A 225 3.45 20.76 4.66
N PRO A 226 4.43 20.52 5.54
CA PRO A 226 5.76 21.10 5.42
C PRO A 226 6.38 20.90 4.04
N ALA A 227 6.29 19.69 3.49
CA ALA A 227 6.85 19.35 2.18
C ALA A 227 6.27 20.21 1.04
N ILE A 228 4.95 20.41 1.03
CA ILE A 228 4.25 21.25 0.04
C ILE A 228 4.60 22.72 0.22
N ARG A 229 4.54 23.21 1.45
CA ARG A 229 4.86 24.61 1.79
C ARG A 229 6.28 24.95 1.39
N ASP A 230 7.24 24.09 1.71
CA ASP A 230 8.66 24.29 1.45
C ASP A 230 8.92 24.30 -0.06
N ALA A 231 8.25 23.43 -0.85
CA ALA A 231 8.35 23.45 -2.31
C ALA A 231 7.82 24.78 -2.90
N PHE A 232 6.64 25.22 -2.50
CA PHE A 232 6.06 26.47 -2.98
C PHE A 232 6.82 27.73 -2.54
N ASN A 233 7.63 27.64 -1.49
CA ASN A 233 8.49 28.73 -1.02
C ASN A 233 9.82 28.83 -1.79
N THR A 234 10.10 27.92 -2.73
CA THR A 234 11.28 28.02 -3.60
C THR A 234 11.11 29.10 -4.68
N ASP A 235 12.21 29.70 -5.12
CA ASP A 235 12.21 30.82 -6.07
C ASP A 235 11.52 30.50 -7.41
N GLY A 236 11.52 29.21 -7.82
CA GLY A 236 10.91 28.75 -9.07
C GLY A 236 9.40 29.01 -9.17
N PHE A 237 8.69 29.14 -8.04
CA PHE A 237 7.24 29.40 -8.02
C PHE A 237 6.89 30.87 -7.84
N ARG A 238 7.81 31.70 -7.35
CA ARG A 238 7.50 33.04 -6.82
C ARG A 238 6.83 33.97 -7.84
N ALA A 239 7.20 33.84 -9.13
CA ALA A 239 6.63 34.67 -10.20
C ALA A 239 5.26 34.19 -10.72
N TYR A 240 4.86 32.95 -10.40
CA TYR A 240 3.71 32.27 -11.02
C TYR A 240 2.63 31.85 -10.02
N LEU A 241 2.94 31.88 -8.71
CA LEU A 241 2.09 31.33 -7.65
C LEU A 241 1.23 32.40 -6.99
N CYS A 242 -0.09 32.22 -7.03
CA CYS A 242 -1.05 32.87 -6.14
C CYS A 242 -1.41 31.94 -4.96
N ARG A 243 -1.66 32.52 -3.78
CA ARG A 243 -1.98 31.76 -2.57
C ARG A 243 -3.29 32.23 -1.97
N VAL A 244 -4.20 31.30 -1.72
CA VAL A 244 -5.49 31.56 -1.07
C VAL A 244 -5.59 30.65 0.15
N ALA A 245 -5.69 31.27 1.33
CA ALA A 245 -5.92 30.55 2.57
C ALA A 245 -7.43 30.44 2.82
N LEU A 246 -7.89 29.24 3.16
CA LEU A 246 -9.16 29.01 3.84
C LEU A 246 -8.88 29.10 5.33
N ASP A 247 -9.03 30.30 5.88
CA ASP A 247 -8.91 30.58 7.30
C ASP A 247 -10.29 30.56 8.00
N ASP A 248 -10.25 30.65 9.33
CA ASP A 248 -11.43 30.80 10.19
C ASP A 248 -11.93 32.25 10.18
N SER A 249 -12.04 32.83 8.97
CA SER A 249 -12.61 34.16 8.79
C SER A 249 -14.11 34.18 9.11
N SER A 250 -14.64 35.38 9.37
CA SER A 250 -16.06 35.61 9.64
C SER A 250 -16.99 35.13 8.52
N SER A 251 -16.50 35.01 7.28
CA SER A 251 -17.27 34.45 6.17
C SER A 251 -17.58 32.96 6.34
N SER A 252 -16.62 32.17 6.85
CA SER A 252 -16.80 30.73 7.12
C SER A 252 -17.91 30.49 8.14
N PHE A 253 -18.07 31.38 9.13
CA PHE A 253 -19.16 31.30 10.11
C PHE A 253 -20.54 31.42 9.46
N TRP A 254 -20.75 32.46 8.64
CA TRP A 254 -22.03 32.69 7.97
C TRP A 254 -22.37 31.58 6.97
N ASP A 255 -21.36 31.09 6.26
CA ASP A 255 -21.48 29.96 5.34
C ASP A 255 -21.95 28.68 6.06
N ILE A 256 -21.38 28.39 7.24
CA ILE A 256 -21.80 27.25 8.08
C ILE A 256 -23.21 27.47 8.63
N GLU A 257 -23.57 28.69 9.03
CA GLU A 257 -24.90 29.03 9.51
C GLU A 257 -25.96 28.78 8.43
N ILE A 258 -25.70 29.20 7.19
CA ILE A 258 -26.56 28.95 6.02
C ILE A 258 -26.73 27.45 5.78
N PHE A 259 -25.63 26.70 5.80
CA PHE A 259 -25.63 25.25 5.64
C PHE A 259 -26.48 24.56 6.72
N LEU A 260 -26.25 24.88 8.00
CA LEU A 260 -26.99 24.28 9.12
C LEU A 260 -28.49 24.61 9.06
N LYS A 261 -28.88 25.85 8.74
CA LYS A 261 -30.29 26.25 8.56
C LYS A 261 -30.97 25.39 7.49
N SER A 262 -30.32 25.26 6.34
CA SER A 262 -30.83 24.48 5.21
C SER A 262 -30.98 23.00 5.56
N GLU A 263 -29.94 22.40 6.15
CA GLU A 263 -29.93 20.97 6.46
C GLU A 263 -30.89 20.60 7.60
N PHE A 264 -31.01 21.42 8.65
CA PHE A 264 -32.01 21.15 9.68
C PHE A 264 -33.44 21.32 9.15
N GLU A 265 -33.69 22.30 8.29
CA GLU A 265 -35.01 22.41 7.65
C GLU A 265 -35.30 21.18 6.77
N ARG A 266 -34.30 20.67 6.04
CA ARG A 266 -34.40 19.42 5.27
C ARG A 266 -34.71 18.22 6.17
N ILE A 267 -34.05 18.09 7.32
CA ILE A 267 -34.32 17.01 8.29
C ILE A 267 -35.75 17.12 8.82
N ARG A 268 -36.16 18.31 9.29
CA ARG A 268 -37.48 18.57 9.87
C ARG A 268 -38.63 18.27 8.92
N THR A 269 -38.43 18.56 7.63
CA THR A 269 -39.45 18.38 6.57
C THR A 269 -39.37 17.05 5.85
N SER A 270 -38.37 16.22 6.17
CA SER A 270 -38.17 14.93 5.52
C SER A 270 -39.32 13.96 5.83
N PRO A 271 -39.90 13.28 4.81
CA PRO A 271 -40.90 12.24 5.01
C PRO A 271 -40.45 11.11 5.95
N ARG A 272 -39.13 10.89 6.07
CA ARG A 272 -38.52 9.90 6.97
C ARG A 272 -38.94 10.13 8.42
N TYR A 273 -39.04 11.37 8.86
CA TYR A 273 -39.30 11.74 10.26
C TYR A 273 -40.73 12.22 10.49
N GLN A 274 -41.67 11.93 9.57
CA GLN A 274 -43.09 12.30 9.72
C GLN A 274 -43.75 11.75 10.99
N HIS A 275 -43.20 10.68 11.55
CA HIS A 275 -43.68 10.02 12.77
C HIS A 275 -43.15 10.70 14.05
N ILE A 276 -42.28 11.72 13.93
CA ILE A 276 -41.65 12.41 15.05
C ILE A 276 -42.26 13.82 15.19
N PRO A 277 -42.79 14.18 16.36
CA PRO A 277 -43.27 15.52 16.61
C PRO A 277 -42.09 16.45 16.90
N PHE A 278 -41.64 17.20 15.91
CA PHE A 278 -40.61 18.22 16.11
C PHE A 278 -41.14 19.40 16.93
N PRO A 279 -40.35 19.96 17.87
CA PRO A 279 -40.64 21.25 18.51
C PRO A 279 -40.80 22.37 17.47
N PHE A 280 -41.56 23.42 17.81
CA PHE A 280 -41.66 24.60 16.96
C PHE A 280 -41.23 25.86 17.73
N PRO A 281 -40.21 26.60 17.26
CA PRO A 281 -39.32 26.28 16.14
C PRO A 281 -38.34 25.13 16.46
N TRP A 282 -37.86 24.42 15.43
CA TRP A 282 -36.74 23.47 15.54
C TRP A 282 -35.69 23.74 14.46
N PRO A 283 -34.39 23.82 14.82
CA PRO A 283 -33.87 23.83 16.18
C PRO A 283 -34.33 25.05 17.00
N THR A 284 -34.21 24.96 18.33
CA THR A 284 -34.48 26.08 19.25
C THR A 284 -33.65 27.31 18.85
N PRO A 285 -34.17 28.55 19.00
CA PRO A 285 -33.42 29.74 18.62
C PRO A 285 -32.07 29.81 19.35
N GLY A 286 -31.01 30.15 18.63
CA GLY A 286 -29.64 30.19 19.14
C GLY A 286 -28.82 28.92 18.90
N VAL A 287 -29.44 27.74 18.76
CA VAL A 287 -28.73 26.46 18.55
C VAL A 287 -27.87 26.48 17.29
N ILE A 288 -28.40 27.01 16.18
CA ILE A 288 -27.64 27.09 14.93
C ILE A 288 -26.42 27.99 15.08
N TYR A 289 -26.58 29.11 15.79
CA TYR A 289 -25.50 30.05 16.06
C TYR A 289 -24.42 29.40 16.94
N GLU A 290 -24.81 28.70 18.00
CA GLU A 290 -23.90 27.92 18.86
C GLU A 290 -23.13 26.87 18.06
N LEU A 291 -23.80 26.07 17.23
CA LEU A 291 -23.13 25.05 16.40
C LEU A 291 -22.19 25.67 15.37
N ALA A 292 -22.55 26.81 14.78
CA ALA A 292 -21.67 27.54 13.87
C ALA A 292 -20.44 28.12 14.59
N GLN A 293 -20.57 28.53 15.85
CA GLN A 293 -19.43 28.93 16.69
C GLN A 293 -18.53 27.75 17.01
N LYS A 294 -19.08 26.63 17.50
CA LYS A 294 -18.35 25.39 17.79
C LYS A 294 -17.62 24.85 16.56
N ALA A 295 -18.19 25.04 15.37
CA ALA A 295 -17.54 24.63 14.13
C ALA A 295 -16.20 25.35 13.88
N SER A 296 -15.99 26.55 14.43
CA SER A 296 -14.76 27.33 14.29
C SER A 296 -14.22 27.32 12.85
N GLY A 297 -15.07 27.67 11.87
CA GLY A 297 -14.73 27.69 10.44
C GLY A 297 -14.62 26.32 9.74
N GLN A 298 -14.71 25.22 10.48
CA GLN A 298 -14.54 23.86 9.97
C GLN A 298 -15.88 23.22 9.58
N PHE A 299 -16.18 23.24 8.28
CA PHE A 299 -17.37 22.60 7.70
C PHE A 299 -17.54 21.12 8.07
N ILE A 300 -16.44 20.40 8.34
CA ILE A 300 -16.50 19.01 8.78
C ILE A 300 -17.29 18.85 10.08
N TYR A 301 -17.19 19.79 11.02
CA TYR A 301 -17.96 19.74 12.27
C TYR A 301 -19.46 19.78 11.94
N ALA A 302 -19.90 20.81 11.22
CA ALA A 302 -21.30 20.98 10.84
C ALA A 302 -21.84 19.79 10.03
N LYS A 303 -21.06 19.27 9.07
CA LYS A 303 -21.44 18.10 8.28
C LYS A 303 -21.54 16.82 9.13
N THR A 304 -20.65 16.66 10.10
CA THR A 304 -20.67 15.51 11.03
C THR A 304 -21.88 15.60 11.97
N VAL A 305 -22.19 16.79 12.49
CA VAL A 305 -23.41 17.06 13.28
C VAL A 305 -24.66 16.71 12.49
N VAL A 306 -24.81 17.24 11.27
CA VAL A 306 -25.97 16.97 10.41
C VAL A 306 -26.11 15.47 10.15
N LYS A 307 -25.02 14.76 9.83
CA LYS A 307 -25.05 13.31 9.60
C LYS A 307 -25.37 12.50 10.86
N PHE A 308 -24.92 12.95 12.02
CA PHE A 308 -25.24 12.30 13.29
C PHE A 308 -26.72 12.46 13.64
N VAL A 309 -27.27 13.67 13.42
CA VAL A 309 -28.69 13.97 13.65
C VAL A 309 -29.59 13.29 12.61
N ASP A 310 -29.21 13.27 11.33
CA ASP A 310 -29.97 12.63 10.23
C ASP A 310 -29.72 11.12 10.16
N ASN A 311 -29.95 10.41 11.26
CA ASN A 311 -29.83 8.97 11.35
C ASN A 311 -31.20 8.30 11.38
N GLU A 312 -31.45 7.40 10.44
CA GLU A 312 -32.74 6.73 10.25
C GLU A 312 -33.18 5.84 11.43
N TYR A 313 -32.25 5.41 12.27
CA TYR A 313 -32.54 4.55 13.43
C TYR A 313 -32.76 5.35 14.73
N PHE A 314 -32.55 6.66 14.72
CA PHE A 314 -32.59 7.50 15.93
C PHE A 314 -33.52 8.69 15.77
N ASN A 315 -33.92 9.27 16.91
CA ASN A 315 -34.71 10.50 16.92
C ASN A 315 -33.78 11.72 16.74
N PRO A 316 -33.95 12.55 15.69
CA PRO A 316 -33.07 13.68 15.42
C PRO A 316 -33.10 14.74 16.52
N CYS A 317 -34.23 14.93 17.20
CA CYS A 317 -34.30 15.88 18.33
C CYS A 317 -33.40 15.42 19.48
N LYS A 318 -33.43 14.12 19.82
CA LYS A 318 -32.58 13.56 20.89
C LYS A 318 -31.10 13.58 20.50
N GLN A 319 -30.77 13.25 19.25
CA GLN A 319 -29.39 13.30 18.76
C GLN A 319 -28.82 14.72 18.81
N LEU A 320 -29.64 15.73 18.48
CA LEU A 320 -29.24 17.13 18.59
C LEU A 320 -29.02 17.54 20.06
N GLU A 321 -29.92 17.14 20.97
CA GLU A 321 -29.75 17.38 22.41
C GLU A 321 -28.48 16.73 22.96
N ASP A 322 -28.18 15.49 22.54
CA ASP A 322 -26.95 14.80 22.94
C ASP A 322 -25.72 15.62 22.51
N ILE A 323 -25.69 16.22 21.32
CA ILE A 323 -24.56 17.06 20.84
C ILE A 323 -24.42 18.36 21.64
N LEU A 324 -25.54 18.98 22.00
CA LEU A 324 -25.55 20.25 22.75
C LEU A 324 -25.15 20.05 24.21
N HIS A 325 -25.43 18.88 24.77
CA HIS A 325 -25.13 18.52 26.15
C HIS A 325 -24.24 17.28 26.21
N PRO A 326 -22.96 17.40 25.81
CA PRO A 326 -22.03 16.28 25.81
C PRO A 326 -21.85 15.75 27.23
N LYS A 327 -21.87 14.42 27.37
CA LYS A 327 -21.70 13.72 28.65
C LYS A 327 -20.22 13.56 29.04
N ILE A 328 -19.32 14.19 28.30
CA ILE A 328 -17.87 14.04 28.39
C ILE A 328 -17.30 15.44 28.63
N ASP A 329 -16.68 15.64 29.79
CA ASP A 329 -15.89 16.83 30.08
C ASP A 329 -14.44 16.57 29.62
N LEU A 330 -14.08 17.05 28.43
CA LEU A 330 -12.67 17.19 28.06
C LEU A 330 -12.07 18.39 28.77
N ASP A 331 -10.74 18.38 28.97
CA ASP A 331 -10.04 19.50 29.59
C ASP A 331 -10.31 20.82 28.84
N PRO A 332 -10.98 21.80 29.47
CA PRO A 332 -11.28 23.09 28.85
C PRO A 332 -10.02 23.89 28.51
N GLU A 333 -8.87 23.58 29.13
CA GLU A 333 -7.58 24.23 28.86
C GLU A 333 -6.84 23.63 27.65
N SER A 334 -7.44 22.65 26.98
CA SER A 334 -6.97 22.13 25.69
C SER A 334 -6.97 23.24 24.64
N ASN A 335 -5.79 23.82 24.38
CA ASN A 335 -5.56 24.82 23.32
C ASN A 335 -5.62 24.21 21.89
N SER A 336 -6.29 23.07 21.70
CA SER A 336 -6.42 22.45 20.38
C SER A 336 -7.35 23.29 19.50
N PRO A 337 -6.93 23.68 18.28
CA PRO A 337 -7.83 24.33 17.31
C PRO A 337 -8.96 23.39 16.82
N PHE A 338 -8.95 22.12 17.25
CA PHE A 338 -9.94 21.11 16.91
C PHE A 338 -10.80 20.70 18.11
N HIS A 339 -10.76 21.43 19.24
CA HIS A 339 -11.39 21.02 20.51
C HIS A 339 -12.84 20.54 20.35
N ASP A 340 -13.74 21.35 19.76
CA ASP A 340 -15.15 20.98 19.57
C ASP A 340 -15.34 19.80 18.61
N LEU A 341 -14.50 19.69 17.57
CA LEU A 341 -14.53 18.55 16.66
C LEU A 341 -14.06 17.27 17.36
N ASP A 342 -13.05 17.37 18.21
CA ASP A 342 -12.54 16.25 19.01
C ASP A 342 -13.59 15.80 20.02
N MET A 343 -14.26 16.74 20.70
CA MET A 343 -15.42 16.45 21.57
C MET A 343 -16.52 15.68 20.82
N LEU A 344 -16.87 16.12 19.61
CA LEU A 344 -17.87 15.44 18.79
C LEU A 344 -17.45 14.01 18.43
N TYR A 345 -16.18 13.79 18.07
CA TYR A 345 -15.66 12.44 17.80
C TYR A 345 -15.65 11.54 19.04
N HIS A 346 -15.23 12.08 20.20
CA HIS A 346 -15.30 11.39 21.48
C HIS A 346 -16.73 10.94 21.80
N GLN A 347 -17.70 11.81 21.58
CA GLN A 347 -19.10 11.52 21.81
C GLN A 347 -19.63 10.42 20.89
N ILE A 348 -19.31 10.49 19.59
CA ILE A 348 -19.71 9.46 18.61
C ILE A 348 -19.12 8.11 18.99
N LEU A 349 -17.83 8.06 19.33
CA LEU A 349 -17.17 6.80 19.73
C LEU A 349 -17.70 6.25 21.06
N SER A 350 -17.99 7.15 22.01
CA SER A 350 -18.51 6.78 23.34
C SER A 350 -19.94 6.26 23.32
N SER A 351 -20.66 6.43 22.21
CA SER A 351 -22.01 5.88 22.02
C SER A 351 -22.02 4.34 21.94
N SER A 352 -20.91 3.72 21.58
CA SER A 352 -20.81 2.26 21.53
C SER A 352 -20.66 1.67 22.94
N PRO A 353 -21.50 0.68 23.32
CA PRO A 353 -21.40 0.02 24.62
C PRO A 353 -20.21 -0.95 24.70
N ARG A 354 -19.65 -1.38 23.56
CA ARG A 354 -18.56 -2.38 23.46
C ARG A 354 -17.18 -1.71 23.26
N ARG A 355 -16.81 -0.82 24.18
CA ARG A 355 -15.64 0.08 24.03
C ARG A 355 -14.30 -0.63 23.78
N SER A 356 -14.03 -1.74 24.47
CA SER A 356 -12.77 -2.49 24.32
C SER A 356 -12.62 -3.12 22.93
N GLU A 357 -13.72 -3.55 22.32
CA GLU A 357 -13.72 -4.15 20.99
C GLU A 357 -13.75 -3.08 19.90
N LEU A 358 -14.47 -1.98 20.14
CA LEU A 358 -14.45 -0.81 19.27
C LEU A 358 -13.02 -0.34 19.00
N TRP A 359 -12.22 -0.24 20.05
CA TRP A 359 -10.81 0.10 19.94
C TRP A 359 -10.07 -0.82 18.95
N ASN A 360 -10.24 -2.13 19.10
CA ASN A 360 -9.59 -3.12 18.22
C ASN A 360 -10.08 -2.98 16.77
N VAL A 361 -11.38 -2.71 16.56
CA VAL A 361 -11.93 -2.45 15.23
C VAL A 361 -11.31 -1.19 14.62
N MET A 362 -11.18 -0.11 15.39
CA MET A 362 -10.53 1.13 14.94
C MET A 362 -9.05 0.93 14.59
N GLN A 363 -8.32 0.13 15.38
CA GLN A 363 -6.94 -0.26 15.06
C GLN A 363 -6.87 -1.01 13.72
N VAL A 364 -7.78 -1.96 13.44
CA VAL A 364 -7.83 -2.65 12.13
C VAL A 364 -8.13 -1.66 11.00
N LEU A 365 -9.11 -0.77 11.17
CA LEU A 365 -9.48 0.21 10.16
C LEU A 365 -8.36 1.20 9.82
N LEU A 366 -7.49 1.53 10.79
CA LEU A 366 -6.34 2.43 10.59
C LEU A 366 -5.03 1.74 10.25
N SER A 367 -4.90 0.45 10.52
CA SER A 367 -3.75 -0.34 10.11
C SER A 367 -3.62 -0.42 8.58
N THR A 368 -4.73 -0.21 7.84
CA THR A 368 -4.68 -0.07 6.38
C THR A 368 -4.09 1.27 5.93
N ALA A 369 -3.67 2.18 6.78
CA ALA A 369 -2.85 3.32 6.35
C ALA A 369 -1.36 2.99 6.30
N LEU A 370 -0.95 1.80 6.75
CA LEU A 370 0.41 1.29 6.56
C LEU A 370 0.64 0.97 5.08
N PRO A 371 1.67 1.55 4.43
CA PRO A 371 1.91 1.44 2.98
C PRO A 371 1.91 0.00 2.45
N ASP A 372 2.41 -0.95 3.25
CA ASP A 372 2.56 -2.35 2.86
C ASP A 372 1.37 -3.24 3.29
N ALA A 373 0.50 -2.76 4.19
CA ALA A 373 -0.70 -3.51 4.63
C ALA A 373 -1.93 -3.27 3.71
N ARG A 374 -1.92 -2.17 2.94
CA ARG A 374 -3.02 -1.76 2.02
C ARG A 374 -3.32 -2.76 0.91
N ILE A 375 -2.30 -3.51 0.49
CA ILE A 375 -2.38 -4.38 -0.69
C ILE A 375 -3.12 -5.70 -0.35
N LEU A 376 -3.47 -5.93 0.91
CA LEU A 376 -3.83 -7.26 1.41
C LEU A 376 -5.13 -7.32 2.22
N TYR A 377 -6.03 -6.33 2.21
CA TYR A 377 -7.26 -6.43 3.01
C TYR A 377 -8.47 -5.70 2.42
N GLU A 378 -9.58 -6.41 2.21
CA GLU A 378 -10.89 -5.78 2.08
C GLU A 378 -11.42 -5.54 3.49
N ARG A 379 -11.68 -4.28 3.86
CA ARG A 379 -12.10 -3.89 5.23
C ARG A 379 -13.57 -4.18 5.47
N THR A 380 -14.01 -5.39 5.15
CA THR A 380 -15.40 -5.80 5.35
C THR A 380 -15.62 -6.17 6.82
N PRO A 381 -16.84 -5.98 7.35
CA PRO A 381 -17.19 -6.47 8.68
C PRO A 381 -16.76 -7.93 8.91
N ARG A 382 -17.06 -8.84 7.97
CA ARG A 382 -16.69 -10.26 8.07
C ARG A 382 -15.20 -10.52 8.21
N THR A 383 -14.39 -9.85 7.39
CA THR A 383 -12.94 -10.03 7.47
C THR A 383 -12.42 -9.55 8.83
N ILE A 384 -12.90 -8.40 9.32
CA ILE A 384 -12.53 -7.86 10.63
C ILE A 384 -12.95 -8.81 11.76
N GLU A 385 -14.15 -9.40 11.68
CA GLU A 385 -14.62 -10.41 12.64
C GLU A 385 -13.67 -11.61 12.69
N ASP A 386 -13.28 -12.14 11.53
CA ASP A 386 -12.32 -13.25 11.44
C ASP A 386 -10.92 -12.91 11.99
N LEU A 387 -10.44 -11.68 11.76
CA LEU A 387 -9.13 -11.22 12.26
C LEU A 387 -9.14 -11.01 13.77
N LEU A 388 -10.23 -10.46 14.30
CA LEU A 388 -10.39 -10.19 15.73
C LEU A 388 -10.91 -11.39 16.52
N LEU A 389 -11.32 -12.46 15.82
CA LEU A 389 -11.99 -13.65 16.37
C LEU A 389 -13.32 -13.29 17.09
N LEU A 390 -14.10 -12.41 16.47
CA LEU A 390 -15.43 -11.99 16.92
C LEU A 390 -16.54 -12.87 16.30
N GLN A 391 -17.76 -12.76 16.80
CA GLN A 391 -18.92 -13.45 16.21
C GLN A 391 -19.40 -12.72 14.95
N GLU A 392 -20.03 -13.46 14.03
CA GLU A 392 -20.61 -12.85 12.82
C GLU A 392 -21.67 -11.80 13.20
N GLY A 393 -21.53 -10.59 12.68
CA GLY A 393 -22.41 -9.44 12.98
C GLY A 393 -21.95 -8.57 14.15
N ASP A 394 -20.91 -8.97 14.89
CA ASP A 394 -20.37 -8.17 15.99
C ASP A 394 -19.83 -6.83 15.50
N VAL A 395 -19.12 -6.79 14.37
CA VAL A 395 -18.49 -5.54 13.91
C VAL A 395 -19.54 -4.50 13.52
N LEU A 396 -20.60 -4.91 12.83
CA LEU A 396 -21.72 -4.00 12.52
C LEU A 396 -22.41 -3.49 13.79
N SER A 397 -22.56 -4.36 14.79
CA SER A 397 -23.15 -4.00 16.09
C SER A 397 -22.25 -3.03 16.87
N ILE A 398 -20.93 -3.24 16.85
CA ILE A 398 -19.93 -2.39 17.52
C ILE A 398 -19.88 -0.98 16.90
N LEU A 399 -19.97 -0.91 15.56
CA LEU A 399 -19.91 0.33 14.79
C LEU A 399 -21.27 1.04 14.64
N CYS A 400 -22.33 0.49 15.24
CA CYS A 400 -23.65 1.10 15.23
C CYS A 400 -23.59 2.54 15.76
N GLY A 401 -24.21 3.47 15.04
CA GLY A 401 -24.20 4.91 15.38
C GLY A 401 -23.00 5.70 14.84
N MET A 402 -22.04 5.06 14.16
CA MET A 402 -20.83 5.73 13.64
C MET A 402 -20.93 6.15 12.16
N HIS A 403 -22.12 6.11 11.56
CA HIS A 403 -22.35 6.46 10.15
C HIS A 403 -22.00 7.91 9.80
N SER A 404 -21.87 8.78 10.81
CA SER A 404 -21.42 10.17 10.64
C SER A 404 -19.93 10.28 10.29
N VAL A 405 -19.11 9.31 10.71
CA VAL A 405 -17.64 9.29 10.51
C VAL A 405 -17.15 8.10 9.68
N LEU A 406 -17.95 7.03 9.58
CA LEU A 406 -17.68 5.84 8.78
C LEU A 406 -18.76 5.60 7.72
N HIS A 407 -18.35 5.16 6.54
CA HIS A 407 -19.24 4.51 5.60
C HIS A 407 -19.34 3.04 5.99
N ILE A 408 -20.53 2.61 6.41
CA ILE A 408 -20.81 1.24 6.86
C ILE A 408 -21.96 0.72 5.98
N GLY A 409 -21.65 -0.28 5.16
CA GLY A 409 -22.63 -1.00 4.34
C GLY A 409 -23.03 -2.33 4.98
N GLY A 410 -23.27 -3.33 4.15
CA GLY A 410 -23.53 -4.70 4.57
C GLY A 410 -22.28 -5.47 5.04
N PRO A 411 -22.44 -6.76 5.42
CA PRO A 411 -21.37 -7.59 6.01
C PRO A 411 -20.13 -7.79 5.13
N ASN A 412 -20.29 -7.66 3.80
CA ASN A 412 -19.21 -7.81 2.82
C ASN A 412 -18.80 -6.46 2.19
N ASP A 413 -19.40 -5.36 2.62
CA ASP A 413 -19.06 -4.04 2.08
C ASP A 413 -17.86 -3.47 2.81
N THR A 414 -16.95 -2.85 2.07
CA THR A 414 -15.75 -2.23 2.65
C THR A 414 -16.14 -1.04 3.54
N ILE A 415 -15.74 -1.08 4.81
CA ILE A 415 -15.84 0.05 5.73
C ILE A 415 -14.80 1.09 5.33
N ARG A 416 -15.23 2.35 5.23
CA ARG A 416 -14.35 3.48 4.85
C ARG A 416 -14.47 4.59 5.87
N ILE A 417 -13.33 5.17 6.25
CA ILE A 417 -13.31 6.42 7.00
C ILE A 417 -13.73 7.54 6.06
N LEU A 418 -14.78 8.29 6.41
CA LEU A 418 -15.36 9.32 5.55
C LEU A 418 -14.45 10.54 5.40
N HIS A 419 -13.69 10.85 6.46
CA HIS A 419 -12.97 12.10 6.58
C HIS A 419 -11.58 11.88 7.18
N ALA A 420 -10.55 12.41 6.51
CA ALA A 420 -9.18 12.28 6.96
C ALA A 420 -8.95 12.85 8.37
N SER A 421 -9.70 13.89 8.77
CA SER A 421 -9.61 14.48 10.11
C SER A 421 -9.95 13.50 11.24
N PHE A 422 -10.81 12.51 10.99
CA PHE A 422 -11.14 11.46 11.96
C PHE A 422 -9.98 10.46 12.11
N GLY A 423 -9.36 10.06 10.99
CA GLY A 423 -8.15 9.25 11.03
C GLY A 423 -6.98 9.97 11.71
N ASP A 424 -6.84 11.28 11.47
CA ASP A 424 -5.84 12.13 12.14
C ASP A 424 -6.11 12.22 13.66
N PHE A 425 -7.38 12.35 14.07
CA PHE A 425 -7.80 12.35 15.49
C PHE A 425 -7.38 11.05 16.19
N LEU A 426 -7.73 9.89 15.63
CA LEU A 426 -7.43 8.59 16.22
C LEU A 426 -5.91 8.30 16.32
N ARG A 427 -5.09 8.96 15.49
CA ARG A 427 -3.62 8.85 15.47
C ARG A 427 -2.91 9.87 16.36
N ASP A 428 -3.64 10.74 17.05
CA ASP A 428 -3.08 11.75 17.93
C ASP A 428 -3.57 11.50 19.37
N SER A 429 -2.65 11.11 20.24
CA SER A 429 -2.97 10.78 21.63
C SER A 429 -3.47 11.97 22.44
N SER A 430 -3.05 13.18 22.09
CA SER A 430 -3.48 14.42 22.76
C SER A 430 -4.94 14.77 22.42
N ARG A 431 -5.40 14.36 21.24
CA ARG A 431 -6.78 14.61 20.77
C ARG A 431 -7.72 13.48 21.15
N SER A 432 -7.33 12.24 20.88
CA SER A 432 -8.20 11.06 21.02
C SER A 432 -8.18 10.40 22.39
N GLY A 433 -7.19 10.69 23.26
CA GLY A 433 -7.13 10.15 24.62
C GLY A 433 -7.28 8.63 24.65
N CYS A 434 -8.38 8.14 25.24
CA CYS A 434 -8.67 6.71 25.34
C CYS A 434 -9.12 6.04 24.03
N PHE A 435 -9.18 6.78 22.90
CA PHE A 435 -9.42 6.28 21.54
C PHE A 435 -8.15 6.32 20.62
N PHE A 436 -6.99 6.66 21.18
CA PHE A 436 -5.70 6.71 20.47
C PHE A 436 -5.14 5.37 19.96
N VAL A 437 -5.34 5.03 18.69
CA VAL A 437 -5.03 3.69 18.17
C VAL A 437 -3.55 3.27 18.17
N GLY A 438 -2.62 4.19 18.47
CA GLY A 438 -1.17 3.96 18.43
C GLY A 438 -0.50 4.54 17.19
N ASN A 439 0.83 4.57 17.21
CA ASN A 439 1.64 4.93 16.05
C ASN A 439 1.79 3.73 15.08
N ASP A 440 2.55 3.90 14.00
CA ASP A 440 2.74 2.83 13.01
C ASP A 440 3.37 1.56 13.61
N GLU A 441 4.32 1.68 14.54
CA GLU A 441 4.92 0.52 15.22
C GLU A 441 3.91 -0.23 16.11
N ASP A 442 3.04 0.51 16.80
CA ASP A 442 1.96 -0.04 17.62
C ASP A 442 0.93 -0.80 16.75
N LEU A 443 0.56 -0.22 15.60
CA LEU A 443 -0.35 -0.88 14.64
C LEU A 443 0.29 -2.13 14.02
N HIS A 444 1.59 -2.09 13.71
CA HIS A 444 2.33 -3.31 13.31
C HIS A 444 2.34 -4.36 14.43
N GLY A 445 2.55 -3.95 15.68
CA GLY A 445 2.49 -4.86 16.84
C GLY A 445 1.12 -5.50 17.02
N PHE A 446 0.07 -4.68 16.92
CA PHE A 446 -1.32 -5.15 16.97
C PHE A 446 -1.63 -6.17 15.88
N LEU A 447 -1.26 -5.90 14.61
CA LEU A 447 -1.47 -6.85 13.51
C LEU A 447 -0.65 -8.12 13.69
N ALA A 448 0.61 -8.02 14.13
CA ALA A 448 1.43 -9.19 14.43
C ALA A 448 0.76 -10.08 15.48
N TYR A 449 0.31 -9.48 16.58
CA TYR A 449 -0.43 -10.17 17.62
C TYR A 449 -1.70 -10.86 17.07
N ARG A 450 -2.55 -10.12 16.34
CA ARG A 450 -3.80 -10.68 15.78
C ARG A 450 -3.55 -11.80 14.80
N TYR A 451 -2.56 -11.68 13.91
CA TYR A 451 -2.20 -12.76 12.99
C TYR A 451 -1.68 -14.00 13.71
N LEU A 452 -0.84 -13.85 14.72
CA LEU A 452 -0.36 -14.98 15.53
C LEU A 452 -1.53 -15.66 16.27
N ARG A 453 -2.48 -14.90 16.80
CA ARG A 453 -3.70 -15.41 17.45
C ARG A 453 -4.61 -16.16 16.47
N VAL A 454 -4.81 -15.64 15.26
CA VAL A 454 -5.56 -16.33 14.19
C VAL A 454 -4.86 -17.64 13.83
N ILE A 455 -3.54 -17.63 13.65
CA ILE A 455 -2.78 -18.85 13.34
C ILE A 455 -2.95 -19.90 14.44
N ASP A 456 -2.78 -19.51 15.71
CA ASP A 456 -2.94 -20.42 16.85
C ASP A 456 -4.37 -20.96 16.95
N HIS A 457 -5.37 -20.08 16.93
CA HIS A 457 -6.79 -20.46 17.02
C HIS A 457 -7.20 -21.42 15.90
N ARG A 458 -6.89 -21.09 14.64
CA ARG A 458 -7.30 -21.91 13.48
C ARG A 458 -6.54 -23.24 13.41
N SER A 459 -5.30 -23.27 13.91
CA SER A 459 -4.55 -24.52 14.04
C SER A 459 -5.15 -25.47 15.09
N GLN A 460 -5.84 -24.94 16.10
CA GLN A 460 -6.54 -25.75 17.12
C GLN A 460 -7.88 -26.30 16.62
N VAL A 461 -8.60 -25.53 15.79
CA VAL A 461 -9.96 -25.87 15.32
C VAL A 461 -9.94 -26.79 14.10
N SER A 462 -8.97 -26.66 13.19
CA SER A 462 -8.91 -27.48 11.98
C SER A 462 -8.16 -28.80 12.23
N GLY A 463 -8.88 -29.92 12.22
CA GLY A 463 -8.27 -31.22 11.97
C GLY A 463 -7.82 -31.26 10.51
N GLU A 464 -6.52 -31.23 10.26
CA GLU A 464 -5.77 -31.35 8.98
C GLU A 464 -6.21 -30.49 7.76
N VAL A 465 -7.46 -30.04 7.62
CA VAL A 465 -8.00 -29.32 6.45
C VAL A 465 -8.83 -28.11 6.89
N ILE A 466 -8.42 -26.90 6.48
CA ILE A 466 -9.14 -25.64 6.73
C ILE A 466 -10.14 -25.40 5.60
N PRO A 467 -11.43 -25.13 5.87
CA PRO A 467 -12.42 -24.76 4.85
C PRO A 467 -11.98 -23.54 4.03
N TRP A 468 -12.27 -23.53 2.74
CA TRP A 468 -11.78 -22.50 1.81
C TRP A 468 -12.32 -21.09 2.13
N GLU A 469 -13.54 -20.97 2.68
CA GLU A 469 -14.11 -19.68 3.10
C GLU A 469 -13.29 -19.04 4.23
N LEU A 470 -12.68 -19.86 5.10
CA LEU A 470 -11.86 -19.43 6.23
C LEU A 470 -10.36 -19.30 5.88
N PHE A 471 -9.99 -19.61 4.64
CA PHE A 471 -8.60 -19.67 4.21
C PHE A 471 -7.99 -18.30 4.00
N ASP A 472 -8.76 -17.27 3.66
CA ASP A 472 -8.18 -15.99 3.25
C ASP A 472 -7.48 -15.25 4.41
N VAL A 473 -8.17 -15.06 5.54
CA VAL A 473 -7.58 -14.41 6.73
C VAL A 473 -6.44 -15.24 7.31
N PHE A 474 -6.59 -16.57 7.36
CA PHE A 474 -5.50 -17.46 7.81
C PHE A 474 -4.28 -17.39 6.90
N LYS A 475 -4.47 -17.46 5.57
CA LYS A 475 -3.39 -17.35 4.58
C LYS A 475 -2.68 -16.01 4.70
N ARG A 476 -3.43 -14.91 4.84
CA ARG A 476 -2.88 -13.56 5.05
C ARG A 476 -2.08 -13.49 6.35
N ALA A 477 -2.62 -14.01 7.45
CA ALA A 477 -1.92 -14.09 8.72
C ALA A 477 -0.61 -14.88 8.57
N TRP A 478 -0.66 -16.05 7.95
CA TRP A 478 0.50 -16.90 7.67
C TRP A 478 1.57 -16.21 6.82
N MET A 479 1.15 -15.39 5.85
CA MET A 479 2.04 -14.68 4.94
C MET A 479 2.72 -13.46 5.54
N ASN A 480 2.19 -12.87 6.63
CA ASN A 480 2.59 -11.52 7.04
C ASN A 480 2.94 -11.36 8.53
N TRP A 481 2.68 -12.35 9.39
CA TRP A 481 2.93 -12.22 10.84
C TRP A 481 4.36 -11.74 11.16
N GLY A 482 5.38 -12.31 10.50
CA GLY A 482 6.78 -11.99 10.76
C GLY A 482 7.22 -10.65 10.19
N TYR A 483 6.64 -10.23 9.07
CA TYR A 483 6.79 -8.88 8.54
C TYR A 483 6.29 -7.84 9.55
N HIS A 484 5.08 -8.02 10.10
CA HIS A 484 4.55 -7.10 11.11
C HIS A 484 5.37 -7.14 12.41
N CYS A 485 5.83 -8.32 12.86
CA CYS A 485 6.79 -8.41 13.97
C CYS A 485 8.04 -7.55 13.73
N SER A 486 8.60 -7.62 12.51
CA SER A 486 9.83 -6.89 12.16
C SER A 486 9.71 -5.36 12.21
N LYS A 487 8.49 -4.84 12.05
CA LYS A 487 8.16 -3.41 12.05
C LYS A 487 7.55 -2.92 13.37
N SER A 488 7.28 -3.83 14.29
CA SER A 488 6.65 -3.50 15.57
C SER A 488 7.65 -3.11 16.67
N ASN A 489 7.11 -2.62 17.77
CA ASN A 489 7.81 -2.43 19.04
C ASN A 489 8.04 -3.75 19.81
N LEU A 490 7.55 -4.89 19.31
CA LEU A 490 7.64 -6.21 19.96
C LEU A 490 7.20 -6.19 21.44
N ASN A 491 6.04 -5.59 21.69
CA ASN A 491 5.44 -5.57 23.02
C ASN A 491 5.15 -6.98 23.58
N ASP A 492 4.80 -7.04 24.86
CA ASP A 492 4.63 -8.28 25.62
C ASP A 492 3.59 -9.21 24.97
N ASP A 493 2.48 -8.66 24.47
CA ASP A 493 1.44 -9.41 23.77
C ASP A 493 1.98 -10.14 22.52
N VAL A 494 2.79 -9.46 21.71
CA VAL A 494 3.41 -10.05 20.52
C VAL A 494 4.39 -11.16 20.93
N LEU A 495 5.23 -10.93 21.94
CA LEU A 495 6.21 -11.91 22.40
C LEU A 495 5.53 -13.17 22.96
N ASP A 496 4.45 -13.01 23.71
CA ASP A 496 3.70 -14.12 24.27
C ASP A 496 2.94 -14.89 23.19
N ALA A 497 2.37 -14.19 22.20
CA ALA A 497 1.78 -14.83 21.03
C ALA A 497 2.82 -15.61 20.21
N LEU A 498 4.04 -15.07 20.03
CA LEU A 498 5.14 -15.79 19.37
C LEU A 498 5.48 -17.07 20.13
N ARG A 499 5.65 -16.99 21.46
CA ARG A 499 5.91 -18.16 22.32
C ARG A 499 4.83 -19.21 22.23
N ALA A 500 3.56 -18.81 22.18
CA ALA A 500 2.44 -19.72 22.05
C ALA A 500 2.51 -20.52 20.72
N VAL A 501 2.78 -19.83 19.61
CA VAL A 501 2.89 -20.44 18.28
C VAL A 501 4.06 -21.42 18.21
N ILE A 502 5.22 -21.08 18.76
CA ILE A 502 6.46 -21.89 18.68
C ILE A 502 6.65 -22.87 19.85
N ARG A 503 5.67 -22.97 20.75
CA ARG A 503 5.71 -23.95 21.85
C ARG A 503 5.79 -25.36 21.27
N GLN A 504 6.64 -26.19 21.87
CA GLN A 504 6.77 -27.59 21.43
C GLN A 504 5.41 -28.29 21.50
N ASN A 505 5.07 -29.06 20.46
CA ASN A 505 3.76 -29.69 20.31
C ASN A 505 2.55 -28.74 20.23
N SER A 506 2.74 -27.44 19.97
CA SER A 506 1.64 -26.54 19.66
C SER A 506 0.89 -27.00 18.40
N SER A 507 -0.39 -26.63 18.31
CA SER A 507 -1.19 -26.96 17.12
C SER A 507 -0.60 -26.31 15.86
N SER A 508 -0.04 -25.10 15.96
CA SER A 508 0.64 -24.43 14.85
C SER A 508 1.86 -25.18 14.35
N MET A 509 2.71 -25.69 15.25
CA MET A 509 3.87 -26.50 14.86
C MET A 509 3.44 -27.88 14.32
N LYS A 510 2.35 -28.46 14.83
CA LYS A 510 1.76 -29.69 14.26
C LYS A 510 1.18 -29.45 12.87
N ALA A 511 0.50 -28.32 12.65
CA ALA A 511 -0.04 -27.94 11.35
C ALA A 511 1.10 -27.74 10.33
N LEU A 512 2.16 -27.01 10.70
CA LEU A 512 3.37 -26.91 9.89
C LEU A 512 4.00 -28.28 9.63
N GLY A 513 4.02 -29.17 10.64
CA GLY A 513 4.54 -30.53 10.50
C GLY A 513 3.72 -31.35 9.52
N SER A 514 2.41 -31.16 9.53
CA SER A 514 1.47 -31.77 8.58
C SER A 514 1.68 -31.23 7.17
N TYR A 515 1.94 -29.93 7.00
CA TYR A 515 2.31 -29.35 5.70
C TYR A 515 3.62 -29.93 5.18
N ILE A 516 4.67 -29.95 6.00
CA ILE A 516 5.95 -30.58 5.62
C ILE A 516 5.75 -32.06 5.30
N THR A 517 4.93 -32.79 6.07
CA THR A 517 4.56 -34.20 5.80
C THR A 517 3.83 -34.35 4.46
N GLY A 518 2.92 -33.42 4.16
CA GLY A 518 2.19 -33.35 2.90
C GLY A 518 3.11 -33.17 1.70
N CYS A 519 4.26 -32.51 1.82
CA CYS A 519 5.29 -32.47 0.76
C CYS A 519 5.77 -33.88 0.34
N PHE A 520 5.52 -34.91 1.13
CA PHE A 520 5.85 -36.31 0.83
C PHE A 520 4.66 -37.13 0.29
N ARG A 521 3.44 -36.56 0.16
CA ARG A 521 2.18 -37.25 -0.24
C ARG A 521 1.41 -36.47 -1.35
N GLY A 522 0.78 -37.17 -2.32
CA GLY A 522 -0.12 -36.57 -3.37
C GLY A 522 0.58 -35.60 -4.34
N ASP A 523 0.00 -35.17 -5.48
CA ASP A 523 0.75 -34.34 -6.48
C ASP A 523 0.40 -32.84 -6.43
N GLU A 524 -0.89 -32.45 -6.38
CA GLU A 524 -1.30 -31.04 -6.31
C GLU A 524 -1.05 -30.40 -4.94
N ASP A 525 -1.22 -31.15 -3.85
CA ASP A 525 -1.07 -30.64 -2.48
C ASP A 525 0.38 -30.25 -2.16
N ARG A 526 1.37 -30.93 -2.77
CA ARG A 526 2.80 -30.72 -2.48
C ARG A 526 3.27 -29.30 -2.75
N TYR A 527 2.77 -28.66 -3.81
CA TYR A 527 3.15 -27.29 -4.14
C TYR A 527 2.64 -26.29 -3.11
N ARG A 528 1.39 -26.45 -2.67
CA ARG A 528 0.79 -25.60 -1.63
C ARG A 528 1.53 -25.77 -0.31
N MET A 529 1.85 -27.01 0.06
CA MET A 529 2.57 -27.31 1.30
C MET A 529 4.01 -26.78 1.31
N ALA A 530 4.74 -26.92 0.20
CA ALA A 530 6.09 -26.38 0.07
C ALA A 530 6.09 -24.85 0.14
N HIS A 531 5.09 -24.21 -0.49
CA HIS A 531 4.89 -22.76 -0.39
C HIS A 531 4.64 -22.34 1.06
N MET A 532 3.72 -23.00 1.78
CA MET A 532 3.44 -22.69 3.19
C MET A 532 4.68 -22.83 4.08
N THR A 533 5.48 -23.87 3.84
CA THR A 533 6.76 -24.08 4.54
C THR A 533 7.75 -22.95 4.26
N LYS A 534 7.92 -22.59 2.97
CA LYS A 534 8.79 -21.48 2.55
C LYS A 534 8.36 -20.17 3.20
N THR A 535 7.07 -19.85 3.17
CA THR A 535 6.52 -18.64 3.77
C THR A 535 6.79 -18.59 5.27
N PHE A 536 6.60 -19.69 6.00
CA PHE A 536 6.90 -19.73 7.43
C PHE A 536 8.39 -19.44 7.71
N LEU A 537 9.30 -20.08 6.98
CA LEU A 537 10.75 -19.87 7.14
C LEU A 537 11.15 -18.42 6.84
N HIS A 538 10.54 -17.81 5.82
CA HIS A 538 10.73 -16.40 5.50
C HIS A 538 10.28 -15.47 6.64
N GLN A 539 9.04 -15.65 7.13
CA GLN A 539 8.49 -14.85 8.22
C GLN A 539 9.28 -15.01 9.54
N ALA A 540 9.73 -16.23 9.83
CA ALA A 540 10.65 -16.51 10.94
C ALA A 540 11.99 -15.79 10.76
N GLY A 541 12.53 -15.75 9.53
CA GLY A 541 13.74 -15.02 9.19
C GLY A 541 13.63 -13.51 9.45
N LEU A 542 12.54 -12.87 9.00
CA LEU A 542 12.26 -11.45 9.26
C LEU A 542 12.20 -11.15 10.76
N THR A 543 11.51 -11.99 11.51
CA THR A 543 11.37 -11.86 12.98
C THR A 543 12.72 -12.01 13.68
N LEU A 544 13.51 -13.02 13.30
CA LEU A 544 14.85 -13.25 13.86
C LEU A 544 15.80 -12.08 13.62
N ARG A 545 15.80 -11.51 12.40
CA ARG A 545 16.64 -10.34 12.09
C ARG A 545 16.30 -9.17 13.03
N ARG A 546 15.01 -8.91 13.25
CA ARG A 546 14.55 -7.86 14.18
C ARG A 546 14.97 -8.14 15.62
N LEU A 547 14.77 -9.36 16.12
CA LEU A 547 15.13 -9.74 17.49
C LEU A 547 16.65 -9.67 17.73
N ARG A 548 17.46 -10.08 16.75
CA ARG A 548 18.93 -10.06 16.84
C ARG A 548 19.51 -8.65 16.71
N ALA A 549 18.82 -7.73 16.02
CA ALA A 549 19.25 -6.34 15.89
C ALA A 549 19.25 -5.59 17.23
N ASN A 550 18.35 -5.95 18.14
CA ASN A 550 18.23 -5.36 19.47
C ASN A 550 18.25 -6.47 20.54
N PRO A 551 19.42 -7.06 20.86
CA PRO A 551 19.50 -8.20 21.76
C PRO A 551 19.02 -7.85 23.16
N SER A 552 18.15 -8.70 23.71
CA SER A 552 17.62 -8.62 25.08
C SER A 552 17.40 -10.04 25.60
N ASP A 553 17.59 -10.27 26.89
CA ASP A 553 17.33 -11.56 27.54
C ASP A 553 15.88 -12.03 27.32
N ARG A 554 14.97 -11.08 27.13
CA ARG A 554 13.55 -11.32 26.82
C ARG A 554 13.31 -12.05 25.50
N TYR A 555 14.30 -12.07 24.60
CA TYR A 555 14.18 -12.65 23.25
C TYR A 555 14.91 -13.97 23.10
N THR A 556 15.78 -14.35 24.04
CA THR A 556 16.70 -15.49 23.91
C THR A 556 15.99 -16.79 23.61
N ASP A 557 14.88 -17.07 24.28
CA ASP A 557 14.08 -18.28 24.06
C ASP A 557 13.44 -18.32 22.67
N ILE A 558 12.90 -17.16 22.23
CA ILE A 558 12.25 -17.01 20.92
C ILE A 558 13.29 -17.13 19.80
N ILE A 559 14.44 -16.46 19.94
CA ILE A 559 15.55 -16.52 18.99
C ILE A 559 16.02 -17.96 18.84
N GLN A 560 16.26 -18.66 19.95
CA GLN A 560 16.72 -20.04 19.93
C GLN A 560 15.73 -20.93 19.18
N ARG A 561 14.44 -20.88 19.54
CA ARG A 561 13.40 -21.73 18.94
C ARG A 561 13.21 -21.48 17.45
N PHE A 562 13.12 -20.24 16.99
CA PHE A 562 12.99 -19.96 15.56
C PHE A 562 14.26 -20.33 14.79
N SER A 563 15.44 -20.15 15.39
CA SER A 563 16.70 -20.60 14.80
C SER A 563 16.68 -22.12 14.61
N ASP A 564 16.22 -22.86 15.61
CA ASP A 564 16.10 -24.32 15.54
C ASP A 564 15.07 -24.74 14.47
N CYS A 565 13.90 -24.10 14.41
CA CYS A 565 12.89 -24.35 13.38
C CYS A 565 13.42 -24.18 11.95
N ARG A 566 14.37 -23.24 11.73
CA ARG A 566 14.99 -23.01 10.42
C ARG A 566 16.12 -24.00 10.12
N LYS A 567 16.65 -24.72 11.11
CA LYS A 567 17.68 -25.76 10.92
C LYS A 567 17.11 -27.04 10.32
N GLY A 568 15.94 -27.49 10.79
CA GLY A 568 15.44 -28.81 10.42
C GLY A 568 14.17 -29.26 11.14
N PHE A 569 13.87 -30.55 11.00
CA PHE A 569 12.74 -31.22 11.63
C PHE A 569 13.00 -32.71 11.86
N LEU A 570 12.30 -33.31 12.81
CA LEU A 570 12.31 -34.76 13.06
C LEU A 570 11.25 -35.45 12.21
N PHE A 571 11.67 -36.45 11.45
CA PHE A 571 10.83 -37.23 10.55
C PHE A 571 10.83 -38.70 10.96
N GLN A 572 9.65 -39.27 11.16
CA GLN A 572 9.45 -40.69 11.38
C GLN A 572 9.04 -41.34 10.05
N ALA A 573 9.89 -42.23 9.54
CA ALA A 573 9.59 -43.02 8.36
C ALA A 573 8.80 -44.28 8.73
N ASP A 574 7.86 -44.71 7.88
CA ASP A 574 7.11 -45.95 8.14
C ASP A 574 7.99 -47.20 7.98
N GLN A 575 9.05 -47.11 7.18
CA GLN A 575 10.03 -48.17 6.93
C GLN A 575 11.47 -47.63 7.03
N PRO A 576 12.47 -48.45 7.37
CA PRO A 576 13.87 -48.03 7.39
C PRO A 576 14.31 -47.52 6.02
N VAL A 577 14.86 -46.31 5.97
CA VAL A 577 15.18 -45.65 4.70
C VAL A 577 16.64 -45.89 4.31
N SER A 578 16.88 -46.53 3.15
CA SER A 578 18.21 -46.66 2.54
C SER A 578 18.28 -45.82 1.25
N GLY A 579 19.11 -44.77 1.23
CA GLY A 579 19.45 -43.98 0.04
C GLY A 579 18.37 -43.02 -0.52
N SER A 580 17.08 -43.35 -0.43
CA SER A 580 15.98 -42.56 -1.05
C SER A 580 15.73 -41.19 -0.41
N LEU A 581 16.05 -41.04 0.89
CA LEU A 581 15.83 -39.79 1.64
C LEU A 581 16.69 -38.62 1.14
N ASN A 582 17.93 -38.90 0.69
CA ASN A 582 18.81 -37.88 0.11
C ASN A 582 18.21 -37.25 -1.14
N HIS A 583 17.63 -38.07 -2.03
CA HIS A 583 17.01 -37.56 -3.26
C HIS A 583 15.80 -36.67 -2.95
N VAL A 584 15.01 -37.03 -1.94
CA VAL A 584 13.82 -36.25 -1.55
C VAL A 584 14.19 -34.95 -0.86
N ILE A 585 15.16 -34.97 0.05
CA ILE A 585 15.65 -33.76 0.70
C ILE A 585 16.29 -32.81 -0.33
N ASP A 586 17.05 -33.33 -1.29
CA ASP A 586 17.61 -32.53 -2.40
C ASP A 586 16.49 -31.87 -3.23
N ARG A 587 15.41 -32.60 -3.53
CA ARG A 587 14.24 -32.07 -4.24
C ARG A 587 13.48 -31.02 -3.42
N LEU A 588 13.23 -31.26 -2.14
CA LEU A 588 12.61 -30.27 -1.25
C LEU A 588 13.46 -29.00 -1.17
N SER A 589 14.78 -29.15 -1.03
CA SER A 589 15.73 -28.04 -1.00
C SER A 589 15.72 -27.25 -2.30
N TYR A 590 15.70 -27.95 -3.44
CA TYR A 590 15.56 -27.34 -4.76
C TYR A 590 14.28 -26.50 -4.85
N TYR A 591 13.14 -27.02 -4.38
CA TYR A 591 11.88 -26.28 -4.38
C TYR A 591 11.88 -25.03 -3.51
N LEU A 592 12.54 -25.08 -2.35
CA LEU A 592 12.62 -23.94 -1.44
C LEU A 592 13.48 -22.81 -2.05
N ILE A 593 14.55 -23.14 -2.78
CA ILE A 593 15.53 -22.17 -3.29
C ILE A 593 15.47 -21.92 -4.82
N SER A 594 14.65 -22.63 -5.60
CA SER A 594 14.47 -22.45 -7.05
C SER A 594 13.12 -21.81 -7.38
N ASP A 595 13.06 -20.99 -8.45
CA ASP A 595 11.79 -20.48 -9.01
C ASP A 595 11.20 -21.43 -10.06
N ARG A 596 11.92 -22.50 -10.46
CA ARG A 596 11.49 -23.41 -11.52
C ARG A 596 10.67 -24.56 -10.95
N MET A 597 9.35 -24.55 -11.22
CA MET A 597 8.48 -25.71 -10.99
C MET A 597 8.76 -26.77 -12.06
N MET A 598 9.73 -27.67 -11.85
CA MET A 598 10.10 -28.64 -12.90
C MET A 598 10.02 -30.12 -12.55
N SER A 599 9.74 -30.55 -11.31
CA SER A 599 9.39 -31.97 -11.09
C SER A 599 8.90 -32.26 -9.68
N VAL A 600 7.70 -32.81 -9.60
CA VAL A 600 7.05 -33.29 -8.37
C VAL A 600 8.05 -34.10 -7.49
N PRO A 601 8.13 -33.85 -6.16
CA PRO A 601 9.03 -34.59 -5.28
C PRO A 601 8.79 -36.12 -5.34
N PRO A 602 9.75 -36.97 -4.94
CA PRO A 602 9.48 -38.39 -4.78
C PRO A 602 8.58 -38.62 -3.56
N ARG A 603 7.67 -39.60 -3.63
CA ARG A 603 6.78 -39.95 -2.50
C ARG A 603 7.56 -40.71 -1.44
N LEU A 604 7.35 -40.37 -0.17
CA LEU A 604 7.83 -41.14 0.99
C LEU A 604 6.68 -41.31 1.96
N SER A 605 6.60 -42.49 2.57
CA SER A 605 5.61 -42.78 3.60
C SER A 605 6.22 -42.53 4.99
N GLY A 606 5.62 -41.60 5.72
CA GLY A 606 6.07 -41.17 7.03
C GLY A 606 5.38 -39.89 7.48
N LYS A 607 5.84 -39.32 8.59
CA LYS A 607 5.33 -38.06 9.17
C LYS A 607 6.40 -37.26 9.89
N VAL A 608 6.29 -35.94 9.86
CA VAL A 608 7.04 -35.05 10.73
C VAL A 608 6.46 -35.14 12.14
N ILE A 609 7.30 -35.49 13.10
CA ILE A 609 6.90 -35.65 14.50
C ILE A 609 7.29 -34.46 15.37
N SER A 610 8.26 -33.66 14.94
CA SER A 610 8.66 -32.41 15.59
C SER A 610 9.34 -31.47 14.59
N ILE A 611 9.25 -30.18 14.83
CA ILE A 611 9.93 -29.14 14.04
C ILE A 611 10.99 -28.49 14.91
N GLY A 612 12.13 -28.20 14.31
CA GLY A 612 13.34 -27.81 15.02
C GLY A 612 14.32 -28.97 15.12
N ASN A 613 15.59 -28.62 15.31
CA ASN A 613 16.63 -29.59 15.63
C ASN A 613 16.72 -29.73 17.16
N ASP A 614 16.62 -30.96 17.64
CA ASP A 614 16.86 -31.28 19.05
C ASP A 614 18.33 -31.73 19.19
N TYR A 615 19.17 -30.86 19.74
CA TYR A 615 20.61 -31.10 19.90
C TYR A 615 20.93 -32.35 20.72
N SER A 616 19.97 -32.86 21.51
CA SER A 616 20.13 -34.12 22.24
C SER A 616 20.38 -35.30 21.28
N CYS A 617 19.71 -35.34 20.14
CA CYS A 617 19.72 -36.54 19.29
C CYS A 617 20.86 -36.63 18.25
N THR A 618 21.80 -35.68 18.23
CA THR A 618 22.88 -35.63 17.21
C THR A 618 24.26 -35.88 17.80
N ARG A 619 24.99 -36.88 17.29
CA ARG A 619 26.46 -36.98 17.45
C ARG A 619 27.09 -35.74 16.82
N ALA A 620 27.57 -34.82 17.66
CA ALA A 620 27.95 -33.45 17.28
C ALA A 620 29.02 -33.36 16.16
N GLU A 621 29.82 -34.40 15.94
CA GLU A 621 30.92 -34.39 14.96
C GLU A 621 30.49 -34.72 13.52
N GLU A 622 29.42 -35.50 13.32
CA GLU A 622 28.91 -35.89 11.99
C GLU A 622 27.81 -34.93 11.46
N ALA A 623 27.29 -34.07 12.34
CA ALA A 623 26.12 -33.22 12.11
C ALA A 623 26.31 -32.11 11.08
N THR A 624 27.52 -31.79 10.63
CA THR A 624 27.70 -30.61 9.77
C THR A 624 27.59 -30.92 8.28
N SER A 625 27.74 -32.18 7.83
CA SER A 625 27.88 -32.51 6.39
C SER A 625 26.74 -33.32 5.76
N LEU A 626 25.90 -33.95 6.57
CA LEU A 626 24.83 -34.84 6.11
C LEU A 626 23.47 -34.14 6.15
N SER A 627 22.68 -34.30 5.09
CA SER A 627 21.33 -33.71 4.99
C SER A 627 20.32 -34.39 5.92
N PHE A 628 20.62 -35.60 6.41
CA PHE A 628 19.85 -36.26 7.45
C PHE A 628 20.71 -37.24 8.27
N LEU A 629 20.26 -37.55 9.48
CA LEU A 629 20.90 -38.52 10.39
C LEU A 629 19.85 -39.36 11.13
N PRO A 630 20.09 -40.64 11.42
CA PRO A 630 19.23 -41.41 12.32
C PRO A 630 19.32 -40.84 13.75
N CYS A 631 18.18 -40.71 14.43
CA CYS A 631 18.10 -40.21 15.81
C CYS A 631 18.22 -41.40 16.77
N SER A 632 19.41 -41.56 17.38
CA SER A 632 19.73 -42.70 18.25
C SER A 632 19.09 -42.66 19.64
N GLU A 633 18.61 -41.48 20.07
CA GLU A 633 17.98 -41.27 21.37
C GLU A 633 16.44 -41.32 21.32
N SER A 634 15.87 -41.58 20.13
CA SER A 634 14.41 -41.70 20.00
C SER A 634 13.92 -43.04 20.52
N THR A 635 12.84 -43.03 21.30
CA THR A 635 12.08 -44.24 21.65
C THR A 635 11.25 -44.79 20.49
N PHE A 636 11.18 -44.06 19.37
CA PHE A 636 10.47 -44.46 18.16
C PHE A 636 11.44 -45.07 17.12
N CYS A 637 11.03 -46.16 16.48
CA CYS A 637 11.79 -46.73 15.36
C CYS A 637 11.77 -45.80 14.13
N ASN A 638 12.85 -45.82 13.35
CA ASN A 638 12.98 -45.14 12.05
C ASN A 638 12.82 -43.60 12.11
N VAL A 639 13.31 -42.96 13.17
CA VAL A 639 13.33 -41.50 13.28
C VAL A 639 14.64 -40.94 12.72
N TYR A 640 14.51 -39.93 11.88
CA TYR A 640 15.60 -39.22 11.24
C TYR A 640 15.50 -37.72 11.53
N HIS A 641 16.64 -37.10 11.82
CA HIS A 641 16.76 -35.65 11.85
C HIS A 641 17.06 -35.15 10.44
N ILE A 642 16.15 -34.36 9.87
CA ILE A 642 16.29 -33.75 8.54
C ILE A 642 16.91 -32.36 8.70
N GLN A 643 18.12 -32.16 8.19
CA GLN A 643 18.83 -30.88 8.23
C GLN A 643 18.53 -30.05 6.99
N LEU A 644 17.40 -29.35 7.02
CA LEU A 644 16.90 -28.58 5.89
C LEU A 644 17.85 -27.44 5.49
N SER A 645 18.42 -26.71 6.45
CA SER A 645 19.37 -25.63 6.16
C SER A 645 20.64 -26.13 5.47
N VAL A 646 21.21 -27.26 5.94
CA VAL A 646 22.40 -27.88 5.34
C VAL A 646 22.11 -28.35 3.92
N ALA A 647 20.94 -28.93 3.68
CA ALA A 647 20.53 -29.38 2.35
C ALA A 647 20.34 -28.20 1.37
N MET A 648 19.68 -27.12 1.79
CA MET A 648 19.53 -25.89 1.01
C MET A 648 20.89 -25.26 0.66
N ILE A 649 21.81 -25.19 1.63
CA ILE A 649 23.15 -24.61 1.42
C ILE A 649 24.00 -25.48 0.50
N LYS A 650 23.95 -26.81 0.65
CA LYS A 650 24.66 -27.73 -0.24
C LYS A 650 24.20 -27.56 -1.68
N ARG A 651 22.89 -27.46 -1.89
CA ARG A 651 22.29 -27.23 -3.21
C ARG A 651 22.66 -25.87 -3.77
N ALA A 652 22.53 -24.81 -2.96
CA ALA A 652 22.94 -23.47 -3.33
C ALA A 652 24.41 -23.43 -3.76
N GLY A 653 25.31 -24.08 -3.03
CA GLY A 653 26.72 -24.16 -3.40
C GLY A 653 26.99 -24.79 -4.77
N VAL A 654 26.14 -25.72 -5.24
CA VAL A 654 26.25 -26.26 -6.61
C VAL A 654 25.87 -25.19 -7.65
N GLU A 655 24.76 -24.47 -7.43
CA GLU A 655 24.29 -23.42 -8.33
C GLU A 655 25.24 -22.19 -8.32
N MET A 656 25.77 -21.83 -7.15
CA MET A 656 26.65 -20.67 -6.92
C MET A 656 28.05 -20.85 -7.50
N ARG A 657 28.57 -22.10 -7.57
CA ARG A 657 29.85 -22.39 -8.23
C ARG A 657 29.79 -22.28 -9.75
N ASN A 658 28.59 -22.20 -10.34
CA ASN A 658 28.36 -21.91 -11.75
C ASN A 658 28.02 -20.42 -11.93
N ALA A 659 28.98 -19.54 -11.64
CA ALA A 659 28.81 -18.08 -11.58
C ALA A 659 28.37 -17.41 -12.90
N GLU A 660 28.47 -18.10 -14.04
CA GLU A 660 27.99 -17.65 -15.35
C GLU A 660 26.47 -17.87 -15.57
N SER A 661 25.79 -18.54 -14.63
CA SER A 661 24.35 -18.78 -14.76
C SER A 661 23.53 -17.54 -14.43
N TRP A 662 22.52 -17.25 -15.26
CA TRP A 662 21.56 -16.15 -15.05
C TRP A 662 20.72 -16.28 -13.76
N ASN A 663 20.88 -17.37 -12.99
CA ASN A 663 20.07 -17.70 -11.81
C ASN A 663 20.80 -17.55 -10.46
N PHE A 664 22.10 -17.22 -10.44
CA PHE A 664 22.88 -17.12 -9.20
C PHE A 664 22.27 -16.11 -8.20
N SER A 665 21.95 -14.89 -8.66
CA SER A 665 21.40 -13.83 -7.80
C SER A 665 20.06 -14.21 -7.14
N SER A 666 19.19 -14.90 -7.87
CA SER A 666 17.90 -15.39 -7.35
C SER A 666 18.10 -16.49 -6.29
N THR A 667 19.05 -17.40 -6.53
CA THR A 667 19.38 -18.48 -5.58
C THR A 667 20.00 -17.91 -4.30
N LEU A 668 20.95 -16.97 -4.41
CA LEU A 668 21.55 -16.31 -3.26
C LEU A 668 20.50 -15.57 -2.43
N SER A 669 19.63 -14.80 -3.08
CA SER A 669 18.55 -14.07 -2.41
C SER A 669 17.70 -14.98 -1.52
N LYS A 670 17.26 -16.15 -2.03
CA LYS A 670 16.46 -17.12 -1.26
C LYS A 670 17.23 -17.79 -0.14
N VAL A 671 18.52 -18.03 -0.32
CA VAL A 671 19.35 -18.59 0.76
C VAL A 671 19.50 -17.59 1.90
N LEU A 672 19.71 -16.30 1.59
CA LEU A 672 19.73 -15.24 2.60
C LEU A 672 18.37 -15.07 3.29
N GLU A 673 17.29 -15.33 2.57
CA GLU A 673 15.92 -15.30 3.08
C GLU A 673 15.62 -16.47 4.03
N LEU A 674 15.98 -17.69 3.64
CA LEU A 674 15.51 -18.93 4.29
C LEU A 674 16.51 -19.53 5.28
N CYS A 675 17.81 -19.26 5.13
CA CYS A 675 18.87 -19.79 5.98
C CYS A 675 19.44 -18.74 6.95
N ASP A 676 19.88 -19.21 8.11
CA ASP A 676 20.76 -18.45 9.00
C ASP A 676 22.23 -18.54 8.55
N PRO A 677 23.08 -17.58 8.96
CA PRO A 677 24.52 -17.66 8.76
C PRO A 677 25.10 -18.92 9.38
N CYS A 678 25.95 -19.61 8.62
CA CYS A 678 26.72 -20.73 9.11
C CYS A 678 28.07 -20.80 8.35
N PRO A 679 29.09 -21.49 8.89
CA PRO A 679 30.45 -21.49 8.31
C PRO A 679 30.46 -21.88 6.82
N LYS A 680 29.73 -22.94 6.45
CA LYS A 680 29.65 -23.42 5.06
C LYS A 680 29.11 -22.41 4.06
N LEU A 681 28.18 -21.55 4.48
CA LEU A 681 27.61 -20.52 3.61
C LEU A 681 28.55 -19.31 3.55
N LEU A 682 29.16 -18.95 4.69
CA LEU A 682 30.16 -17.88 4.76
C LEU A 682 31.39 -18.18 3.88
N ASP A 683 31.83 -19.45 3.83
CA ASP A 683 32.92 -19.91 2.95
C ASP A 683 32.60 -19.79 1.46
N LEU A 684 31.32 -19.81 1.07
CA LEU A 684 30.89 -19.69 -0.33
C LEU A 684 30.82 -18.23 -0.80
N LEU A 685 30.62 -17.27 0.11
CA LEU A 685 30.39 -15.86 -0.23
C LEU A 685 31.58 -15.20 -0.97
N PRO A 686 32.86 -15.40 -0.57
CA PRO A 686 34.01 -14.83 -1.28
C PRO A 686 34.04 -15.16 -2.78
N LEU A 687 33.56 -16.34 -3.17
CA LEU A 687 33.56 -16.81 -4.55
C LEU A 687 32.58 -16.07 -5.45
N VAL A 688 31.58 -15.40 -4.85
CA VAL A 688 30.42 -14.88 -5.57
C VAL A 688 30.09 -13.42 -5.30
N ILE A 689 30.68 -12.81 -4.25
CA ILE A 689 30.50 -11.39 -3.90
C ILE A 689 30.81 -10.47 -5.10
N THR A 690 31.79 -10.83 -5.93
CA THR A 690 32.21 -10.06 -7.10
C THR A 690 31.19 -10.05 -8.25
N GLY A 691 30.30 -11.04 -8.30
CA GLY A 691 29.22 -11.16 -9.29
C GLY A 691 27.90 -10.48 -8.88
N ILE A 692 27.83 -9.84 -7.71
CA ILE A 692 26.62 -9.18 -7.23
C ILE A 692 26.54 -7.75 -7.79
N HIS A 693 25.80 -7.58 -8.88
CA HIS A 693 25.65 -6.27 -9.54
C HIS A 693 24.45 -5.45 -9.01
N GLY A 694 23.41 -6.11 -8.46
CA GLY A 694 22.22 -5.43 -7.94
C GLY A 694 22.48 -4.70 -6.62
N TYR A 695 22.01 -3.46 -6.49
CA TYR A 695 22.10 -2.69 -5.25
C TYR A 695 21.31 -3.36 -4.10
N ARG A 696 20.07 -3.78 -4.39
CA ARG A 696 19.17 -4.43 -3.41
C ARG A 696 19.75 -5.70 -2.80
N LEU A 697 20.25 -6.62 -3.64
CA LEU A 697 20.82 -7.89 -3.18
C LEU A 697 22.09 -7.69 -2.33
N ARG A 698 22.86 -6.62 -2.59
CA ARG A 698 24.02 -6.25 -1.76
C ARG A 698 23.60 -5.75 -0.38
N ASP A 699 22.58 -4.91 -0.33
CA ASP A 699 22.03 -4.41 0.94
C ASP A 699 21.44 -5.56 1.76
N ASP A 700 20.67 -6.46 1.12
CA ASP A 700 20.11 -7.66 1.76
C ASP A 700 21.23 -8.55 2.34
N LEU A 701 22.33 -8.74 1.62
CA LEU A 701 23.50 -9.51 2.08
C LEU A 701 24.22 -8.82 3.25
N LEU A 702 24.37 -7.49 3.21
CA LEU A 702 24.97 -6.72 4.30
C LEU A 702 24.14 -6.81 5.57
N GLU A 703 22.83 -6.62 5.47
CA GLU A 703 21.91 -6.75 6.60
C GLU A 703 21.93 -8.17 7.18
N TRP A 704 21.90 -9.18 6.30
CA TRP A 704 21.99 -10.57 6.70
C TRP A 704 23.30 -10.88 7.45
N LEU A 705 24.46 -10.44 6.94
CA LEU A 705 25.76 -10.62 7.62
C LEU A 705 25.82 -9.88 8.96
N GLN A 706 25.26 -8.68 9.05
CA GLN A 706 25.21 -7.90 10.29
C GLN A 706 24.30 -8.54 11.35
N SER A 707 23.24 -9.23 10.92
CA SER A 707 22.33 -9.97 11.80
C SER A 707 22.87 -11.32 12.30
N SER A 708 24.13 -11.66 11.98
CA SER A 708 24.70 -12.96 12.29
C SER A 708 24.94 -13.17 13.80
N PRO A 709 24.81 -14.41 14.30
CA PRO A 709 25.23 -14.76 15.64
C PRO A 709 26.66 -14.29 15.98
N PRO A 710 26.93 -13.87 17.23
CA PRO A 710 28.24 -13.33 17.64
C PRO A 710 29.42 -14.25 17.35
N GLU A 711 29.20 -15.57 17.41
CA GLU A 711 30.18 -16.62 17.11
C GLU A 711 30.73 -16.57 15.68
N TYR A 712 29.98 -16.01 14.72
CA TYR A 712 30.43 -15.88 13.32
C TYR A 712 31.06 -14.52 13.01
N LYS A 713 31.16 -13.61 13.99
CA LYS A 713 31.61 -12.23 13.78
C LYS A 713 33.01 -12.13 13.16
N SER A 714 33.91 -13.06 13.51
CA SER A 714 35.27 -13.14 12.93
C SER A 714 35.27 -13.47 11.43
N GLN A 715 34.26 -14.21 10.96
CA GLN A 715 34.10 -14.59 9.55
C GLN A 715 33.26 -13.57 8.78
N THR A 716 32.29 -12.92 9.41
CA THR A 716 31.37 -11.98 8.74
C THR A 716 31.98 -10.59 8.57
N LEU A 717 32.82 -10.13 9.51
CA LEU A 717 33.40 -8.78 9.46
C LEU A 717 34.24 -8.52 8.19
N PRO A 718 35.15 -9.43 7.77
CA PRO A 718 35.90 -9.26 6.52
C PRO A 718 35.00 -9.19 5.28
N LEU A 719 33.92 -9.98 5.25
CA LEU A 719 32.95 -9.98 4.14
C LEU A 719 32.18 -8.66 4.07
N ILE A 720 31.77 -8.13 5.23
CA ILE A 720 31.09 -6.82 5.32
C ILE A 720 32.01 -5.71 4.79
N GLU A 721 33.28 -5.71 5.18
CA GLU A 721 34.27 -4.76 4.69
C GLU A 721 34.49 -4.89 3.19
N GLN A 722 34.61 -6.11 2.67
CA GLN A 722 34.75 -6.38 1.24
C GLN A 722 33.56 -5.81 0.44
N ILE A 723 32.33 -6.06 0.88
CA ILE A 723 31.11 -5.54 0.22
C ILE A 723 31.05 -4.00 0.29
N ARG A 724 31.45 -3.40 1.42
CA ARG A 724 31.52 -1.93 1.57
C ARG A 724 32.60 -1.29 0.71
N GLN A 725 33.76 -1.92 0.54
CA GLN A 725 34.82 -1.43 -0.35
C GLN A 725 34.38 -1.44 -1.82
N TYR A 726 33.61 -2.44 -2.24
CA TYR A 726 32.96 -2.46 -3.57
C TYR A 726 31.95 -1.31 -3.78
N ARG A 727 31.37 -0.75 -2.71
CA ARG A 727 30.51 0.45 -2.76
C ARG A 727 31.30 1.72 -3.13
N GLY A 728 32.55 1.82 -2.67
CA GLY A 728 33.43 2.96 -2.96
C GLY A 728 34.04 2.96 -4.35
N GLN A 729 34.29 1.79 -4.95
CA GLN A 729 34.93 1.67 -6.27
C GLN A 729 33.96 1.80 -7.47
N ASN A 730 32.66 1.56 -7.29
CA ASN A 730 31.68 1.56 -8.39
C ASN A 730 30.96 2.90 -8.65
N VAL A 731 31.03 3.89 -7.74
CA VAL A 731 30.59 5.26 -8.07
C VAL A 731 31.36 5.83 -9.28
N LEU A 732 32.60 5.36 -9.50
CA LEU A 732 33.43 5.72 -10.65
C LEU A 732 33.21 4.84 -11.89
N ARG A 733 32.72 3.59 -11.75
CA ARG A 733 32.49 2.68 -12.89
C ARG A 733 31.10 2.79 -13.50
N ASP A 734 30.07 3.08 -12.70
CA ASP A 734 28.70 3.26 -13.23
C ASP A 734 28.59 4.52 -14.11
N PHE A 735 29.43 5.54 -13.88
CA PHE A 735 29.61 6.67 -14.80
C PHE A 735 30.27 6.28 -16.13
N VAL A 736 31.14 5.27 -16.16
CA VAL A 736 31.88 4.85 -17.36
C VAL A 736 31.09 3.86 -18.21
N VAL A 737 30.24 3.03 -17.61
CA VAL A 737 29.37 2.10 -18.35
C VAL A 737 28.18 2.84 -18.99
N MET A 738 27.62 3.88 -18.36
CA MET A 738 26.63 4.75 -19.02
C MET A 738 27.23 5.62 -20.15
N GLY A 739 28.54 5.88 -20.13
CA GLY A 739 29.25 6.58 -21.21
C GLY A 739 29.61 5.70 -22.42
N ARG A 740 29.81 4.38 -22.24
CA ARG A 740 30.26 3.48 -23.31
C ARG A 740 29.15 2.84 -24.15
N ASN A 741 27.90 2.82 -23.68
CA ASN A 741 26.76 2.34 -24.47
C ASN A 741 26.15 3.41 -25.41
N ARG A 742 26.79 4.58 -25.56
CA ARG A 742 26.33 5.65 -26.48
C ARG A 742 27.20 5.86 -27.73
N ILE A 743 28.27 5.09 -27.93
CA ILE A 743 29.11 5.25 -29.12
C ILE A 743 29.54 3.89 -29.63
N GLY A 744 28.90 3.44 -30.72
CA GLY A 744 29.41 2.30 -31.48
C GLY A 744 28.35 1.41 -32.14
N HIS A 745 27.51 1.97 -33.02
CA HIS A 745 27.18 1.34 -34.31
C HIS A 745 26.41 2.32 -35.20
N GLY A 746 27.16 3.08 -35.99
CA GLY A 746 26.70 3.79 -37.17
C GLY A 746 27.86 3.82 -38.15
N GLY A 747 27.80 2.97 -39.17
CA GLY A 747 28.84 2.87 -40.18
C GLY A 747 28.87 4.08 -41.10
N SER A 748 30.04 4.35 -41.67
CA SER A 748 30.16 5.15 -42.89
C SER A 748 31.37 4.68 -43.67
N ASP A 749 31.10 4.00 -44.79
CA ASP A 749 31.99 4.02 -45.94
C ASP A 749 31.97 5.43 -46.55
N ASN A 750 33.13 6.06 -46.71
CA ASN A 750 33.44 6.71 -47.98
C ASN A 750 34.94 6.97 -48.18
N LYS A 751 35.30 6.86 -49.46
CA LYS A 751 36.60 6.77 -50.12
C LYS A 751 37.56 7.97 -49.96
N PRO A 752 38.85 7.79 -50.35
CA PRO A 752 39.89 8.79 -50.22
C PRO A 752 39.93 9.77 -51.41
N ILE A 753 40.22 11.04 -51.12
CA ILE A 753 41.23 11.95 -51.70
C ILE A 753 41.34 13.13 -50.74
#